data_AF-A0A8T4CCE1-F1
#
_entry.id   AF-A0A8T4CCE1-F1
#
_cell.length_a   1.000
_cell.length_b   1.000
_cell.length_c   1.000
_cell.angle_alpha   90.00
_cell.angle_beta   90.00
_cell.angle_gamma   90.00
#
_symmetry.space_group_name_H-M   'P 1'
#
loop_
_entity.id
_entity.type
_entity.pdbx_description
1 polymer ?
#
loop_
_entity_poly.entity_id
_entity_poly.type
_entity_poly.pdbx_seq_one_letter_code
_entity_poly.pdbx_strand_id
1 'polypeptide(L)'
;MDRMADLRGLLGRFPRLFWVVNTMELFERGAYYGILAVLPYYLVYSLHFASTAFGVLLGILTPFLYLLPIVSGALVEKYGFRPMLVLSLTLIVGGYLASSFMTTFEAFVLAFIVFGTGVGSFKPIISASIAHTTGPKDRNLGYSIYYWMINLGSFSMPLLISFAIPKEQYVLVFYLSGALITVNLALALLVFRNPVPSNPGKSVLEVFKGAALVLRDHRFMALLLIYSGFWFMYATNHLALLLYALDFGVLGDWFPPALVAVVNPGTIILVGPFLGRMYARYDSLKVMILGMGIFIAGLLVLGLTTVAAVFFVGIVIFSIGEFVTHPTYIAYVSKIAPKDRVTVYMAYAFMPPLIGLTLGNVLGGVMYASFAEVMHRPKLFWGAIAAVGLVTISLLLLYSQTVGRRKEDGADEEGAGAPAGTAGGVAALETVSGGAPGAGIAAGGGAMFARLFRSRLSILACLAVVPLLLAGSFGGGTDGFLRDGAGGTGGGWSSYMIATGTETASGRGQENSDSVEQVTLDESNLINVSFTLRWTDEADMQRFLRTYENQPDQFGLRVTPPNGTPVEARPVANVRGEEGTVTVMVEFTPARPGDRSGTGTYEVTVVCGACGDYIHPLSLVAYTDTGNDWTLDVDYSFYAKK
;
A
#
# COMPACT_ATOMS: atom_id res chain seq x y z
N MET A 1 35.15 -0.11 25.52
CA MET A 1 34.27 -0.66 26.58
C MET A 1 33.07 0.24 26.85
N ASP A 2 33.21 1.57 26.74
CA ASP A 2 32.16 2.56 27.04
C ASP A 2 30.79 2.32 26.39
N ARG A 3 30.71 1.98 25.09
CA ARG A 3 29.41 1.70 24.43
C ARG A 3 28.64 0.53 25.07
N MET A 4 29.32 -0.44 25.68
CA MET A 4 28.66 -1.53 26.44
C MET A 4 28.25 -1.09 27.85
N ALA A 5 28.95 -0.12 28.44
CA ALA A 5 28.53 0.51 29.69
C ALA A 5 27.27 1.37 29.47
N ASP A 6 27.21 2.16 28.39
CA ASP A 6 26.03 2.93 27.97
C ASP A 6 24.82 2.03 27.74
N LEU A 7 24.98 0.91 27.01
CA LEU A 7 23.90 -0.06 26.77
C LEU A 7 23.38 -0.69 28.07
N ARG A 8 24.26 -1.06 29.01
CA ARG A 8 23.85 -1.55 30.33
C ARG A 8 23.16 -0.47 31.17
N GLY A 9 23.64 0.77 31.10
CA GLY A 9 23.03 1.93 31.74
C GLY A 9 21.62 2.22 31.20
N LEU A 10 21.43 2.16 29.88
CA LEU A 10 20.14 2.34 29.22
C LEU A 10 19.15 1.22 29.59
N LEU A 11 19.57 -0.04 29.53
CA LEU A 11 18.73 -1.19 29.90
C LEU A 11 18.31 -1.14 31.38
N GLY A 12 19.21 -0.71 32.27
CA GLY A 12 18.91 -0.51 33.70
C GLY A 12 18.09 0.73 34.03
N ARG A 13 17.93 1.68 33.11
CA ARG A 13 17.20 2.96 33.32
C ARG A 13 15.68 2.77 33.43
N PHE A 14 15.14 1.71 32.84
CA PHE A 14 13.70 1.45 32.78
C PHE A 14 13.34 0.11 33.45
N PRO A 15 12.16 -0.01 34.09
CA PRO A 15 11.73 -1.24 34.75
C PRO A 15 11.47 -2.36 33.73
N ARG A 16 11.57 -3.63 34.15
CA ARG A 16 11.34 -4.80 33.28
C ARG A 16 10.05 -4.72 32.45
N LEU A 17 8.96 -4.17 33.01
CA LEU A 17 7.68 -4.02 32.31
C LEU A 17 7.79 -3.12 31.08
N PHE A 18 8.59 -2.04 31.12
CA PHE A 18 8.84 -1.15 29.97
C PHE A 18 9.42 -1.93 28.79
N TRP A 19 10.44 -2.76 29.04
CA TRP A 19 11.07 -3.57 27.99
C TRP A 19 10.12 -4.64 27.46
N VAL A 20 9.31 -5.29 28.32
CA VAL A 20 8.28 -6.24 27.89
C VAL A 20 7.27 -5.60 26.93
N VAL A 21 6.76 -4.40 27.24
CA VAL A 21 5.76 -3.76 26.36
C VAL A 21 6.35 -3.19 25.07
N ASN A 22 7.64 -2.79 25.08
CA ASN A 22 8.35 -2.44 23.84
C ASN A 22 8.60 -3.66 22.95
N THR A 23 8.95 -4.82 23.52
CA THR A 23 9.03 -6.09 22.76
C THR A 23 7.66 -6.48 22.19
N MET A 24 6.59 -6.29 22.96
CA MET A 24 5.23 -6.53 22.48
C MET A 24 4.86 -5.65 21.29
N GLU A 25 5.15 -4.34 21.34
CA GLU A 25 4.91 -3.43 20.21
C GLU A 25 5.75 -3.83 19.00
N LEU A 26 7.04 -4.17 19.17
CA LEU A 26 7.90 -4.61 18.06
C LEU A 26 7.31 -5.82 17.32
N PHE A 27 6.86 -6.84 18.06
CA PHE A 27 6.29 -8.06 17.48
C PHE A 27 4.90 -7.83 16.88
N GLU A 28 4.05 -7.00 17.50
CA GLU A 28 2.74 -6.69 16.92
C GLU A 28 2.86 -5.81 15.68
N ARG A 29 3.79 -4.86 15.63
CA ARG A 29 4.05 -4.04 14.45
C ARG A 29 4.71 -4.86 13.34
N GLY A 30 5.63 -5.75 13.70
CA GLY A 30 6.20 -6.72 12.76
C GLY A 30 5.11 -7.58 12.10
N ALA A 31 4.24 -8.19 12.89
CA ALA A 31 3.11 -8.98 12.38
C ALA A 31 2.14 -8.13 11.53
N TYR A 32 1.74 -6.96 12.02
CA TYR A 32 0.78 -6.07 11.36
C TYR A 32 1.27 -5.60 9.98
N TYR A 33 2.50 -5.08 9.92
CA TYR A 33 3.08 -4.60 8.67
C TYR A 33 3.58 -5.73 7.76
N GLY A 34 3.99 -6.86 8.33
CA GLY A 34 4.30 -8.07 7.57
C GLY A 34 3.09 -8.55 6.77
N ILE A 35 1.90 -8.56 7.38
CA ILE A 35 0.64 -8.86 6.68
C ILE A 35 0.31 -7.78 5.66
N LEU A 36 0.31 -6.49 6.03
CA LEU A 36 0.00 -5.42 5.06
C LEU A 36 0.93 -5.42 3.83
N ALA A 37 2.19 -5.83 3.97
CA ALA A 37 3.14 -5.92 2.87
C ALA A 37 2.80 -7.00 1.82
N VAL A 38 2.08 -8.06 2.22
CA VAL A 38 1.68 -9.16 1.32
C VAL A 38 0.19 -9.18 1.00
N LEU A 39 -0.65 -8.52 1.80
CA LEU A 39 -2.11 -8.64 1.73
C LEU A 39 -2.73 -8.22 0.37
N PRO A 40 -2.27 -7.15 -0.34
CA PRO A 40 -2.81 -6.86 -1.67
C PRO A 40 -2.54 -8.02 -2.64
N TYR A 41 -1.31 -8.56 -2.64
CA TYR A 41 -0.94 -9.70 -3.48
C TYR A 41 -1.75 -10.95 -3.13
N TYR A 42 -1.85 -11.27 -1.84
CA TYR A 42 -2.52 -12.47 -1.36
C TYR A 42 -4.02 -12.48 -1.69
N LEU A 43 -4.72 -11.34 -1.56
CA LEU A 43 -6.13 -11.26 -1.91
C LEU A 43 -6.37 -11.39 -3.42
N VAL A 44 -5.54 -10.73 -4.25
CA VAL A 44 -5.75 -10.65 -5.70
C VAL A 44 -5.19 -11.87 -6.44
N TYR A 45 -3.92 -12.22 -6.23
CA TYR A 45 -3.27 -13.29 -7.01
C TYR A 45 -3.29 -14.67 -6.33
N SER A 46 -3.46 -14.75 -4.99
CA SER A 46 -3.51 -16.06 -4.28
C SER A 46 -4.94 -16.53 -3.96
N LEU A 47 -5.89 -15.61 -3.74
CA LEU A 47 -7.29 -15.92 -3.48
C LEU A 47 -8.24 -15.52 -4.63
N HIS A 48 -7.72 -14.90 -5.70
CA HIS A 48 -8.47 -14.48 -6.88
C HIS A 48 -9.68 -13.58 -6.58
N PHE A 49 -9.59 -12.76 -5.52
CA PHE A 49 -10.59 -11.72 -5.25
C PHE A 49 -10.35 -10.50 -6.15
N ALA A 50 -11.41 -9.75 -6.43
CA ALA A 50 -11.30 -8.47 -7.13
C ALA A 50 -10.34 -7.52 -6.40
N SER A 51 -9.60 -6.69 -7.15
CA SER A 51 -8.68 -5.66 -6.64
C SER A 51 -9.28 -4.71 -5.60
N THR A 52 -10.58 -4.43 -5.72
CA THR A 52 -11.35 -3.65 -4.74
C THR A 52 -11.40 -4.29 -3.34
N ALA A 53 -11.18 -5.61 -3.22
CA ALA A 53 -11.24 -6.37 -1.98
C ALA A 53 -10.31 -5.82 -0.90
N PHE A 54 -9.05 -5.49 -1.23
CA PHE A 54 -8.11 -4.90 -0.28
C PHE A 54 -8.61 -3.55 0.27
N GLY A 55 -9.16 -2.71 -0.61
CA GLY A 55 -9.72 -1.40 -0.26
C GLY A 55 -10.98 -1.49 0.60
N VAL A 56 -11.89 -2.40 0.27
CA VAL A 56 -13.09 -2.67 1.08
C VAL A 56 -12.70 -3.23 2.44
N LEU A 57 -11.79 -4.20 2.49
CA LEU A 57 -11.29 -4.82 3.71
C LEU A 57 -10.65 -3.79 4.67
N LEU A 58 -9.69 -2.98 4.19
CA LEU A 58 -9.08 -1.95 5.02
C LEU A 58 -10.04 -0.80 5.36
N GLY A 59 -11.01 -0.51 4.49
CA GLY A 59 -12.12 0.41 4.75
C GLY A 59 -12.94 -0.02 5.97
N ILE A 60 -13.36 -1.28 6.01
CA ILE A 60 -14.09 -1.91 7.14
C ILE A 60 -13.21 -2.00 8.38
N LEU A 61 -11.92 -2.30 8.24
CA LEU A 61 -10.98 -2.45 9.35
C LEU A 61 -10.67 -1.11 10.06
N THR A 62 -10.58 -0.01 9.30
CA THR A 62 -10.12 1.29 9.81
C THR A 62 -10.93 1.80 11.02
N PRO A 63 -12.27 1.77 11.05
CA PRO A 63 -13.06 2.12 12.24
C PRO A 63 -12.64 1.36 13.50
N PHE A 64 -12.34 0.05 13.42
CA PHE A 64 -11.86 -0.72 14.58
C PHE A 64 -10.48 -0.26 15.04
N LEU A 65 -9.59 0.13 14.11
CA LEU A 65 -8.24 0.58 14.43
C LEU A 65 -8.17 1.98 15.08
N TYR A 66 -9.18 2.83 14.89
CA TYR A 66 -9.17 4.24 15.33
C TYR A 66 -10.29 4.62 16.32
N LEU A 67 -11.47 3.99 16.30
CA LEU A 67 -12.52 4.23 17.30
C LEU A 67 -12.38 3.32 18.53
N LEU A 68 -12.04 2.05 18.32
CA LEU A 68 -11.94 1.09 19.44
C LEU A 68 -10.85 1.43 20.47
N PRO A 69 -9.70 2.07 20.13
CA PRO A 69 -8.75 2.55 21.14
C PRO A 69 -9.36 3.47 22.20
N ILE A 70 -10.36 4.28 21.85
CA ILE A 70 -11.06 5.19 22.77
C ILE A 70 -11.87 4.38 23.78
N VAL A 71 -12.59 3.36 23.30
CA VAL A 71 -13.44 2.49 24.13
C VAL A 71 -12.58 1.57 25.00
N SER A 72 -11.63 0.87 24.39
CA SER A 72 -10.77 -0.09 25.08
C SER A 72 -9.87 0.57 26.13
N GLY A 73 -9.39 1.79 25.92
CA GLY A 73 -8.70 2.57 26.96
C GLY A 73 -9.55 2.78 28.22
N ALA A 74 -10.85 3.09 28.05
CA ALA A 74 -11.78 3.22 29.18
C ALA A 74 -12.08 1.86 29.85
N LEU A 75 -12.20 0.79 29.07
CA LEU A 75 -12.40 -0.58 29.58
C LEU A 75 -11.18 -1.08 30.37
N VAL A 76 -9.96 -0.70 29.99
CA VAL A 76 -8.71 -1.05 30.67
C VAL A 76 -8.63 -0.48 32.07
N GLU A 77 -9.12 0.74 32.30
CA GLU A 77 -9.22 1.28 33.66
C GLU A 77 -10.21 0.47 34.51
N LYS A 78 -11.33 0.02 33.92
CA LYS A 78 -12.38 -0.73 34.64
C LYS A 78 -12.01 -2.18 34.94
N TYR A 79 -11.48 -2.90 33.96
CA TYR A 79 -11.21 -4.35 34.00
C TYR A 79 -9.73 -4.70 34.22
N GLY A 80 -8.83 -3.71 34.16
CA GLY A 80 -7.40 -3.87 34.32
C GLY A 80 -6.66 -4.16 33.01
N PHE A 81 -5.36 -3.84 33.01
CA PHE A 81 -4.50 -3.93 31.83
C PHE A 81 -4.33 -5.38 31.33
N ARG A 82 -3.96 -6.32 32.22
CA ARG A 82 -3.63 -7.71 31.83
C ARG A 82 -4.82 -8.49 31.27
N PRO A 83 -6.05 -8.47 31.84
CA PRO A 83 -7.19 -9.16 31.24
C PRO A 83 -7.55 -8.61 29.85
N MET A 84 -7.56 -7.29 29.69
CA MET A 84 -7.80 -6.64 28.39
C MET A 84 -6.68 -6.94 27.38
N LEU A 85 -5.43 -7.04 27.82
CA LEU A 85 -4.29 -7.38 26.97
C LEU A 85 -4.36 -8.83 26.48
N VAL A 86 -4.71 -9.76 27.37
CA VAL A 86 -4.89 -11.18 27.03
C VAL A 86 -6.05 -11.34 26.04
N LEU A 87 -7.20 -10.69 26.28
CA LEU A 87 -8.33 -10.68 25.35
C LEU A 87 -7.92 -10.12 23.97
N SER A 88 -7.30 -8.95 23.95
CA SER A 88 -6.80 -8.29 22.74
C SER A 88 -5.86 -9.21 21.95
N LEU A 89 -4.82 -9.76 22.58
CA LEU A 89 -3.85 -10.64 21.91
C LEU A 89 -4.49 -11.94 21.43
N THR A 90 -5.46 -12.50 22.18
CA THR A 90 -6.21 -13.70 21.77
C THR A 90 -7.01 -13.43 20.49
N LEU A 91 -7.66 -12.26 20.39
CA LEU A 91 -8.38 -11.84 19.18
C LEU A 91 -7.42 -11.61 18.00
N ILE A 92 -6.21 -11.08 18.22
CA ILE A 92 -5.22 -10.92 17.15
C ILE A 92 -4.71 -12.29 16.65
N VAL A 93 -4.35 -13.22 17.55
CA VAL A 93 -3.94 -14.59 17.16
C VAL A 93 -5.08 -15.28 16.41
N GLY A 94 -6.29 -15.27 16.98
CA GLY A 94 -7.48 -15.88 16.38
C GLY A 94 -7.82 -15.29 15.02
N GLY A 95 -7.69 -13.97 14.85
CA GLY A 95 -7.91 -13.30 13.57
C GLY A 95 -6.90 -13.68 12.50
N TYR A 96 -5.60 -13.72 12.81
CA TYR A 96 -4.58 -14.16 11.85
C TYR A 96 -4.75 -15.64 11.46
N LEU A 97 -4.94 -16.52 12.45
CA LEU A 97 -5.13 -17.96 12.18
C LEU A 97 -6.45 -18.23 11.45
N ALA A 98 -7.54 -17.54 11.78
CA ALA A 98 -8.78 -17.68 11.02
C ALA A 98 -8.57 -17.27 9.55
N SER A 99 -7.97 -16.11 9.31
CA SER A 99 -7.73 -15.57 7.97
C SER A 99 -6.92 -16.49 7.07
N SER A 100 -6.00 -17.31 7.61
CA SER A 100 -5.22 -18.27 6.82
C SER A 100 -6.04 -19.45 6.28
N PHE A 101 -7.26 -19.67 6.78
CA PHE A 101 -8.18 -20.72 6.30
C PHE A 101 -9.38 -20.18 5.51
N MET A 102 -9.55 -18.85 5.40
CA MET A 102 -10.72 -18.27 4.72
C MET A 102 -10.47 -18.14 3.22
N THR A 103 -11.29 -18.82 2.42
CA THR A 103 -11.24 -18.80 0.94
C THR A 103 -12.33 -17.92 0.30
N THR A 104 -13.30 -17.42 1.06
CA THR A 104 -14.31 -16.44 0.59
C THR A 104 -14.10 -15.08 1.22
N PHE A 105 -14.44 -14.01 0.48
CA PHE A 105 -14.16 -12.64 0.89
C PHE A 105 -14.92 -12.25 2.16
N GLU A 106 -16.18 -12.66 2.31
CA GLU A 106 -17.01 -12.37 3.48
C GLU A 106 -16.45 -13.02 4.75
N ALA A 107 -16.00 -14.27 4.64
CA ALA A 107 -15.41 -15.00 5.75
C ALA A 107 -14.04 -14.40 6.13
N PHE A 108 -13.25 -13.98 5.14
CA PHE A 108 -11.99 -13.25 5.34
C PHE A 108 -12.22 -11.90 6.05
N VAL A 109 -13.23 -11.13 5.65
CA VAL A 109 -13.64 -9.88 6.31
C VAL A 109 -14.05 -10.12 7.76
N LEU A 110 -14.81 -11.19 8.06
CA LEU A 110 -15.18 -11.54 9.44
C LEU A 110 -13.96 -11.86 10.30
N ALA A 111 -13.00 -12.63 9.78
CA ALA A 111 -11.72 -12.89 10.45
C ALA A 111 -10.91 -11.61 10.69
N PHE A 112 -10.90 -10.68 9.71
CA PHE A 112 -10.25 -9.38 9.84
C PHE A 112 -10.93 -8.43 10.82
N ILE A 113 -12.26 -8.51 11.02
CA ILE A 113 -12.96 -7.77 12.07
C ILE A 113 -12.54 -8.26 13.46
N VAL A 114 -12.37 -9.57 13.65
CA VAL A 114 -11.84 -10.15 14.91
C VAL A 114 -10.42 -9.65 15.17
N PHE A 115 -9.54 -9.74 14.16
CA PHE A 115 -8.19 -9.17 14.19
C PHE A 115 -8.17 -7.68 14.54
N GLY A 116 -8.95 -6.86 13.83
CA GLY A 116 -9.03 -5.41 14.02
C GLY A 116 -9.55 -5.01 15.40
N THR A 117 -10.50 -5.79 15.94
CA THR A 117 -10.99 -5.62 17.32
C THR A 117 -9.87 -5.90 18.34
N GLY A 118 -9.04 -6.92 18.06
CA GLY A 118 -7.83 -7.20 18.83
C GLY A 118 -6.81 -6.04 18.78
N VAL A 119 -6.40 -5.61 17.59
CA VAL A 119 -5.41 -4.53 17.37
C VAL A 119 -5.88 -3.18 17.93
N GLY A 120 -7.14 -2.81 17.69
CA GLY A 120 -7.74 -1.59 18.23
C GLY A 120 -7.77 -1.57 19.77
N SER A 121 -7.81 -2.75 20.40
CA SER A 121 -7.73 -2.88 21.87
C SER A 121 -6.29 -2.91 22.41
N PHE A 122 -5.32 -3.38 21.61
CA PHE A 122 -3.91 -3.52 22.01
C PHE A 122 -3.23 -2.16 22.26
N LYS A 123 -3.37 -1.25 21.28
CA LYS A 123 -2.67 0.05 21.23
C LYS A 123 -2.75 0.89 22.51
N PRO A 124 -3.94 1.18 23.10
CA PRO A 124 -4.01 2.01 24.31
C PRO A 124 -3.40 1.32 25.53
N ILE A 125 -3.46 -0.01 25.62
CA ILE A 125 -2.88 -0.78 26.74
C ILE A 125 -1.37 -0.60 26.78
N ILE A 126 -0.70 -0.77 25.62
CA ILE A 126 0.75 -0.63 25.51
C ILE A 126 1.18 0.82 25.75
N SER A 127 0.55 1.78 25.07
CA SER A 127 0.90 3.21 25.22
C SER A 127 0.69 3.73 26.65
N ALA A 128 -0.38 3.32 27.34
CA ALA A 128 -0.57 3.65 28.75
C ALA A 128 0.43 2.90 29.66
N SER A 129 0.82 1.67 29.33
CA SER A 129 1.87 0.95 30.07
C SER A 129 3.23 1.65 29.96
N ILE A 130 3.57 2.22 28.81
CA ILE A 130 4.74 3.10 28.64
C ILE A 130 4.62 4.34 29.55
N ALA A 131 3.46 5.01 29.56
CA ALA A 131 3.23 6.19 30.40
C ALA A 131 3.43 5.92 31.91
N HIS A 132 2.98 4.74 32.38
CA HIS A 132 3.11 4.34 33.78
C HIS A 132 4.49 3.73 34.14
N THR A 133 5.27 3.27 33.17
CA THR A 133 6.63 2.73 33.39
C THR A 133 7.73 3.76 33.17
N THR A 134 7.38 5.01 32.85
CA THR A 134 8.31 6.11 32.60
C THR A 134 8.05 7.30 33.54
N GLY A 135 9.10 7.72 34.26
CA GLY A 135 9.06 8.94 35.06
C GLY A 135 9.02 10.20 34.17
N PRO A 136 8.58 11.37 34.68
CA PRO A 136 8.45 12.59 33.87
C PRO A 136 9.73 12.98 33.11
N LYS A 137 10.91 12.80 33.74
CA LYS A 137 12.23 13.09 33.14
C LYS A 137 12.63 12.14 32.01
N ASP A 138 12.12 10.91 32.01
CA ASP A 138 12.50 9.84 31.08
C ASP A 138 11.42 9.56 30.02
N ARG A 139 10.23 10.15 30.16
CA ARG A 139 9.06 9.92 29.31
C ARG A 139 9.33 10.12 27.83
N ASN A 140 10.02 11.20 27.46
CA ASN A 140 10.35 11.50 26.06
C ASN A 140 11.30 10.45 25.47
N LEU A 141 12.27 9.97 26.24
CA LEU A 141 13.16 8.87 25.83
C LEU A 141 12.37 7.56 25.71
N GLY A 142 11.47 7.28 26.65
CA GLY A 142 10.61 6.11 26.62
C GLY A 142 9.69 6.05 25.39
N TYR A 143 9.03 7.16 25.05
CA TYR A 143 8.22 7.26 23.83
C TYR A 143 9.07 7.27 22.55
N SER A 144 10.30 7.80 22.59
CA SER A 144 11.23 7.71 21.46
C SER A 144 11.63 6.25 21.18
N ILE A 145 11.91 5.46 22.21
CA ILE A 145 12.19 4.01 22.08
C ILE A 145 10.95 3.29 21.53
N TYR A 146 9.76 3.56 22.08
CA TYR A 146 8.49 3.00 21.60
C TYR A 146 8.25 3.28 20.11
N TYR A 147 8.43 4.52 19.67
CA TYR A 147 8.31 4.88 18.26
C TYR A 147 9.38 4.21 17.38
N TRP A 148 10.59 4.01 17.93
CA TRP A 148 11.63 3.25 17.23
C TRP A 148 11.27 1.77 17.04
N MET A 149 10.62 1.14 18.03
CA MET A 149 10.12 -0.24 17.92
C MET A 149 9.04 -0.39 16.84
N ILE A 150 8.14 0.60 16.71
CA ILE A 150 7.14 0.64 15.64
C ILE A 150 7.79 0.60 14.25
N ASN A 151 8.74 1.51 14.01
CA ASN A 151 9.43 1.60 12.72
C ASN A 151 10.33 0.38 12.46
N LEU A 152 11.01 -0.12 13.49
CA LEU A 152 11.83 -1.32 13.39
C LEU A 152 10.99 -2.54 13.00
N GLY A 153 9.79 -2.69 13.58
CA GLY A 153 8.84 -3.74 13.20
C GLY A 153 8.36 -3.61 11.76
N SER A 154 7.95 -2.40 11.34
CA SER A 154 7.47 -2.14 9.98
C SER A 154 8.53 -2.30 8.89
N PHE A 155 9.80 -2.10 9.23
CA PHE A 155 10.93 -2.34 8.34
C PHE A 155 11.36 -3.81 8.33
N SER A 156 11.58 -4.41 9.51
CA SER A 156 12.27 -5.70 9.62
C SER A 156 11.45 -6.90 9.19
N MET A 157 10.13 -6.93 9.44
CA MET A 157 9.30 -8.07 9.05
C MET A 157 9.05 -8.14 7.54
N PRO A 158 8.61 -7.07 6.83
CA PRO A 158 8.52 -7.08 5.37
C PRO A 158 9.86 -7.41 4.70
N LEU A 159 10.98 -6.91 5.24
CA LEU A 159 12.33 -7.26 4.75
C LEU A 159 12.64 -8.74 4.93
N LEU A 160 12.31 -9.34 6.08
CA LEU A 160 12.50 -10.77 6.31
C LEU A 160 11.60 -11.61 5.40
N ILE A 161 10.32 -11.28 5.28
CA ILE A 161 9.36 -11.95 4.39
C ILE A 161 9.88 -11.94 2.95
N SER A 162 10.39 -10.80 2.47
CA SER A 162 10.92 -10.63 1.12
C SER A 162 12.03 -11.60 0.72
N PHE A 163 12.78 -12.15 1.68
CA PHE A 163 13.89 -13.08 1.42
C PHE A 163 13.68 -14.48 2.00
N ALA A 164 12.67 -14.69 2.86
CA ALA A 164 12.43 -15.95 3.56
C ALA A 164 11.14 -16.67 3.14
N ILE A 165 10.17 -15.98 2.52
CA ILE A 165 8.87 -16.54 2.15
C ILE A 165 8.56 -16.20 0.68
N PRO A 166 8.54 -17.19 -0.23
CA PRO A 166 8.10 -17.01 -1.61
C PRO A 166 6.67 -16.46 -1.71
N LYS A 167 6.35 -15.72 -2.78
CA LYS A 167 5.05 -15.04 -2.95
C LYS A 167 3.87 -16.02 -3.06
N GLU A 168 4.15 -17.22 -3.58
CA GLU A 168 3.27 -18.38 -3.67
C GLU A 168 2.90 -18.93 -2.27
N GLN A 169 3.71 -18.63 -1.25
CA GLN A 169 3.57 -19.13 0.11
C GLN A 169 3.15 -18.04 1.11
N TYR A 170 2.60 -16.90 0.66
CA TYR A 170 2.22 -15.80 1.56
C TYR A 170 1.15 -16.13 2.61
N VAL A 171 0.44 -17.26 2.49
CA VAL A 171 -0.35 -17.84 3.60
C VAL A 171 0.51 -18.08 4.87
N LEU A 172 1.79 -18.40 4.71
CA LEU A 172 2.73 -18.61 5.83
C LEU A 172 2.98 -17.32 6.65
N VAL A 173 2.77 -16.14 6.06
CA VAL A 173 2.90 -14.86 6.79
C VAL A 173 1.82 -14.73 7.86
N PHE A 174 0.64 -15.33 7.67
CA PHE A 174 -0.42 -15.38 8.69
C PHE A 174 -0.03 -16.28 9.87
N TYR A 175 0.56 -17.44 9.61
CA TYR A 175 1.08 -18.31 10.67
C TYR A 175 2.26 -17.68 11.42
N LEU A 176 3.21 -17.06 10.71
CA LEU A 176 4.33 -16.31 11.31
C LEU A 176 3.82 -15.16 12.20
N SER A 177 2.86 -14.39 11.70
CA SER A 177 2.21 -13.30 12.44
C SER A 177 1.46 -13.81 13.68
N GLY A 178 0.68 -14.89 13.53
CA GLY A 178 0.03 -15.58 14.65
C GLY A 178 1.03 -16.08 15.70
N ALA A 179 2.18 -16.61 15.29
CA ALA A 179 3.25 -17.05 16.18
C ALA A 179 3.89 -15.89 16.96
N LEU A 180 4.23 -14.78 16.30
CA LEU A 180 4.76 -13.57 16.96
C LEU A 180 3.81 -13.02 18.03
N ILE A 181 2.51 -12.96 17.73
CA ILE A 181 1.49 -12.53 18.69
C ILE A 181 1.28 -13.60 19.78
N THR A 182 1.45 -14.88 19.49
CA THR A 182 1.42 -15.94 20.50
C THR A 182 2.57 -15.79 21.51
N VAL A 183 3.76 -15.33 21.07
CA VAL A 183 4.83 -14.94 22.01
C VAL A 183 4.41 -13.74 22.85
N ASN A 184 3.74 -12.74 22.28
CA ASN A 184 3.18 -11.63 23.07
C ASN A 184 2.12 -12.12 24.08
N LEU A 185 1.27 -13.06 23.70
CA LEU A 185 0.27 -13.66 24.59
C LEU A 185 0.93 -14.42 25.74
N ALA A 186 1.99 -15.18 25.46
CA ALA A 186 2.81 -15.83 26.49
C ALA A 186 3.47 -14.79 27.42
N LEU A 187 4.01 -13.68 26.89
CA LEU A 187 4.53 -12.58 27.71
C LEU A 187 3.43 -11.92 28.57
N ALA A 188 2.20 -11.76 28.04
CA ALA A 188 1.06 -11.22 28.78
C ALA A 188 0.58 -12.15 29.90
N LEU A 189 0.63 -13.46 29.67
CA LEU A 189 0.25 -14.48 30.65
C LEU A 189 1.34 -14.73 31.70
N LEU A 190 2.63 -14.72 31.34
CA LEU A 190 3.72 -15.15 32.23
C LEU A 190 4.50 -14.00 32.88
N VAL A 191 4.58 -12.83 32.24
CA VAL A 191 5.51 -11.75 32.65
C VAL A 191 4.82 -10.42 32.93
N PHE A 192 3.82 -10.04 32.12
CA PHE A 192 3.13 -8.77 32.24
C PHE A 192 2.40 -8.64 33.58
N ARG A 193 2.55 -7.49 34.23
CA ARG A 193 1.85 -7.13 35.47
C ARG A 193 1.13 -5.80 35.26
N ASN A 194 -0.03 -5.65 35.87
CA ASN A 194 -0.79 -4.40 35.82
C ASN A 194 0.09 -3.26 36.36
N PRO A 195 0.30 -2.16 35.60
CA PRO A 195 1.09 -1.03 36.08
C PRO A 195 0.35 -0.22 37.15
N VAL A 196 -0.99 -0.25 37.14
CA VAL A 196 -1.87 0.34 38.16
C VAL A 196 -3.04 -0.60 38.46
N PRO A 197 -3.67 -0.54 39.66
CA PRO A 197 -4.91 -1.25 39.95
C PRO A 197 -6.05 -0.82 39.03
N SER A 198 -7.01 -1.71 38.79
CA SER A 198 -8.27 -1.38 38.11
C SER A 198 -9.21 -0.60 39.03
N ASN A 199 -10.03 0.28 38.44
CA ASN A 199 -11.10 1.02 39.10
C ASN A 199 -12.47 0.65 38.50
N PRO A 200 -13.19 -0.33 39.08
CA PRO A 200 -14.47 -0.80 38.56
C PRO A 200 -15.59 0.27 38.48
N GLY A 201 -15.44 1.38 39.21
CA GLY A 201 -16.46 2.44 39.31
C GLY A 201 -16.41 3.48 38.20
N LYS A 202 -15.41 3.48 37.31
CA LYS A 202 -15.28 4.50 36.26
C LYS A 202 -16.30 4.30 35.14
N SER A 203 -16.98 5.37 34.72
CA SER A 203 -18.05 5.31 33.72
C SER A 203 -17.53 5.57 32.30
N VAL A 204 -17.82 4.64 31.38
CA VAL A 204 -17.51 4.80 29.94
C VAL A 204 -18.26 5.99 29.33
N LEU A 205 -19.42 6.36 29.88
CA LEU A 205 -20.24 7.48 29.41
C LEU A 205 -19.53 8.84 29.60
N GLU A 206 -18.65 8.97 30.59
CA GLU A 206 -17.89 10.21 30.85
C GLU A 206 -16.86 10.46 29.75
N VAL A 207 -16.25 9.40 29.22
CA VAL A 207 -15.29 9.47 28.11
C VAL A 207 -15.97 9.98 26.83
N PHE A 208 -17.16 9.45 26.52
CA PHE A 208 -17.96 9.92 25.38
C PHE A 208 -18.46 11.36 25.55
N LYS A 209 -18.87 11.77 26.76
CA LYS A 209 -19.24 13.17 27.06
C LYS A 209 -18.08 14.14 26.85
N GLY A 210 -16.87 13.76 27.28
CA GLY A 210 -15.65 14.55 27.06
C GLY A 210 -15.33 14.75 25.57
N ALA A 211 -15.51 13.70 24.77
CA ALA A 211 -15.29 13.76 23.33
C ALA A 211 -16.26 14.75 22.63
N ALA A 212 -17.56 14.62 22.89
CA ALA A 212 -18.61 15.40 22.23
C ALA A 212 -18.46 16.93 22.38
N LEU A 213 -17.68 17.40 23.37
CA LEU A 213 -17.42 18.83 23.61
C LEU A 213 -16.61 19.49 22.49
N VAL A 214 -15.72 18.76 21.81
CA VAL A 214 -14.81 19.30 20.78
C VAL A 214 -15.49 19.49 19.42
N LEU A 215 -16.55 18.71 19.14
CA LEU A 215 -17.35 18.81 17.91
C LEU A 215 -17.98 20.20 17.67
N ARG A 216 -18.00 21.06 18.70
CA ARG A 216 -18.52 22.43 18.61
C ARG A 216 -17.52 23.46 18.07
N ASP A 217 -16.22 23.15 18.04
CA ASP A 217 -15.23 24.02 17.39
C ASP A 217 -15.22 23.77 15.88
N HIS A 218 -16.09 24.49 15.16
CA HIS A 218 -16.21 24.42 13.71
C HIS A 218 -14.88 24.75 12.98
N ARG A 219 -13.99 25.55 13.56
CA ARG A 219 -12.70 25.90 12.95
C ARG A 219 -11.71 24.76 13.05
N PHE A 220 -11.72 24.06 14.19
CA PHE A 220 -10.93 22.85 14.37
C PHE A 220 -11.51 21.70 13.54
N MET A 221 -12.82 21.48 13.56
CA MET A 221 -13.47 20.46 12.73
C MET A 221 -13.24 20.66 11.22
N ALA A 222 -13.22 21.91 10.73
CA ALA A 222 -12.85 22.21 9.35
C ALA A 222 -11.40 21.81 9.02
N LEU A 223 -10.44 22.10 9.91
CA LEU A 223 -9.05 21.63 9.77
C LEU A 223 -8.98 20.10 9.70
N LEU A 224 -9.68 19.40 10.59
CA LEU A 224 -9.70 17.94 10.61
C LEU A 224 -10.26 17.37 9.30
N LEU A 225 -11.38 17.91 8.82
CA LEU A 225 -12.01 17.46 7.56
C LEU A 225 -11.09 17.72 6.36
N ILE A 226 -10.47 18.90 6.26
CA ILE A 226 -9.52 19.19 5.18
C ILE A 226 -8.30 18.27 5.27
N TYR A 227 -7.69 18.11 6.45
CA TYR A 227 -6.53 17.24 6.64
C TYR A 227 -6.84 15.75 6.42
N SER A 228 -8.12 15.36 6.40
CA SER A 228 -8.54 14.00 6.02
C SER A 228 -8.21 13.69 4.56
N GLY A 229 -8.11 14.71 3.69
CA GLY A 229 -7.67 14.56 2.30
C GLY A 229 -6.22 14.08 2.15
N PHE A 230 -5.33 14.37 3.11
CA PHE A 230 -3.99 13.78 3.14
C PHE A 230 -4.04 12.28 3.45
N TRP A 231 -4.84 11.88 4.44
CA TRP A 231 -5.03 10.47 4.79
C TRP A 231 -5.78 9.67 3.72
N PHE A 232 -6.67 10.33 2.96
CA PHE A 232 -7.25 9.77 1.74
C PHE A 232 -6.16 9.42 0.73
N MET A 233 -5.31 10.38 0.35
CA MET A 233 -4.20 10.11 -0.58
C MET A 233 -3.27 9.01 -0.07
N TYR A 234 -2.94 9.04 1.23
CA TYR A 234 -2.08 8.04 1.84
C TYR A 234 -2.66 6.62 1.70
N ALA A 235 -3.95 6.44 1.99
CA ALA A 235 -4.63 5.16 1.85
C ALA A 235 -4.68 4.68 0.40
N THR A 236 -5.10 5.56 -0.53
CA THR A 236 -5.20 5.21 -1.95
C THR A 236 -3.83 4.89 -2.55
N ASN A 237 -2.78 5.61 -2.15
CA ASN A 237 -1.39 5.28 -2.49
C ASN A 237 -1.00 3.90 -1.93
N HIS A 238 -1.22 3.66 -0.63
CA HIS A 238 -0.81 2.40 0.01
C HIS A 238 -1.51 1.17 -0.60
N LEU A 239 -2.77 1.31 -1.01
CA LEU A 239 -3.52 0.30 -1.76
C LEU A 239 -2.91 0.00 -3.12
N ALA A 240 -2.70 1.06 -3.92
CA ALA A 240 -2.33 0.87 -5.32
C ALA A 240 -0.84 0.70 -5.56
N LEU A 241 0.03 1.05 -4.60
CA LEU A 241 1.48 1.04 -4.80
C LEU A 241 2.01 -0.34 -5.23
N LEU A 242 1.51 -1.41 -4.61
CA LEU A 242 1.94 -2.78 -4.94
C LEU A 242 1.24 -3.30 -6.21
N LEU A 243 -0.09 -3.13 -6.30
CA LEU A 243 -0.86 -3.60 -7.46
C LEU A 243 -0.37 -2.92 -8.75
N TYR A 244 -0.20 -1.58 -8.75
CA TYR A 244 0.32 -0.83 -9.88
C TYR A 244 1.69 -1.33 -10.35
N ALA A 245 2.54 -1.72 -9.39
CA ALA A 245 3.88 -2.17 -9.71
C ALA A 245 3.92 -3.54 -10.41
N LEU A 246 2.90 -4.38 -10.16
CA LEU A 246 2.74 -5.71 -10.72
C LEU A 246 1.91 -5.66 -12.01
N ASP A 247 0.69 -5.14 -11.96
CA ASP A 247 -0.28 -5.10 -13.06
C ASP A 247 0.24 -4.37 -14.32
N PHE A 248 1.18 -3.42 -14.14
CA PHE A 248 1.75 -2.63 -15.24
C PHE A 248 3.25 -2.91 -15.48
N GLY A 249 3.75 -4.05 -15.00
CA GLY A 249 5.10 -4.53 -15.30
C GLY A 249 6.24 -3.62 -14.84
N VAL A 250 6.01 -2.81 -13.80
CA VAL A 250 7.04 -1.92 -13.22
C VAL A 250 8.11 -2.74 -12.49
N LEU A 251 7.70 -3.88 -11.92
CA LEU A 251 8.53 -4.88 -11.29
C LEU A 251 8.32 -6.21 -12.02
N GLY A 252 9.39 -6.93 -12.34
CA GLY A 252 9.31 -8.26 -12.95
C GLY A 252 9.02 -9.35 -11.92
N ASP A 253 8.58 -10.52 -12.38
CA ASP A 253 8.08 -11.61 -11.52
C ASP A 253 9.06 -12.13 -10.45
N TRP A 254 10.35 -11.97 -10.70
CA TRP A 254 11.43 -12.32 -9.76
C TRP A 254 11.47 -11.41 -8.52
N PHE A 255 10.82 -10.24 -8.56
CA PHE A 255 10.87 -9.26 -7.48
C PHE A 255 9.92 -9.63 -6.33
N PRO A 256 10.38 -9.72 -5.07
CA PRO A 256 9.50 -10.05 -3.94
C PRO A 256 8.49 -8.93 -3.64
N PRO A 257 7.16 -9.15 -3.77
CA PRO A 257 6.13 -8.14 -3.53
C PRO A 257 6.27 -7.38 -2.20
N ALA A 258 6.56 -8.09 -1.11
CA ALA A 258 6.73 -7.51 0.24
C ALA A 258 7.85 -6.45 0.34
N LEU A 259 8.83 -6.46 -0.58
CA LEU A 259 9.99 -5.57 -0.52
C LEU A 259 9.63 -4.11 -0.83
N VAL A 260 8.53 -3.87 -1.57
CA VAL A 260 7.98 -2.53 -1.82
C VAL A 260 7.63 -1.82 -0.50
N ALA A 261 7.08 -2.56 0.47
CA ALA A 261 6.66 -2.02 1.76
C ALA A 261 7.84 -1.60 2.68
N VAL A 262 9.06 -2.09 2.42
CA VAL A 262 10.26 -1.78 3.22
C VAL A 262 10.75 -0.35 2.99
N VAL A 263 10.58 0.17 1.76
CA VAL A 263 11.26 1.40 1.31
C VAL A 263 10.77 2.64 2.06
N ASN A 264 9.48 2.69 2.40
CA ASN A 264 8.90 3.79 3.15
C ASN A 264 9.45 3.90 4.60
N PRO A 265 9.30 2.89 5.48
CA PRO A 265 9.84 2.94 6.83
C PRO A 265 11.37 2.99 6.83
N GLY A 266 12.04 2.35 5.87
CA GLY A 266 13.50 2.48 5.69
C GLY A 266 13.92 3.93 5.44
N THR A 267 13.22 4.66 4.57
CA THR A 267 13.45 6.09 4.33
C THR A 267 13.23 6.92 5.60
N ILE A 268 12.16 6.65 6.35
CA ILE A 268 11.83 7.35 7.60
C ILE A 268 12.91 7.13 8.66
N ILE A 269 13.38 5.89 8.86
CA ILE A 269 14.44 5.54 9.82
C ILE A 269 15.75 6.27 9.48
N LEU A 270 16.13 6.30 8.20
CA LEU A 270 17.40 6.88 7.75
C LEU A 270 17.39 8.41 7.75
N VAL A 271 16.30 9.02 7.28
CA VAL A 271 16.27 10.46 6.91
C VAL A 271 15.45 11.31 7.91
N GLY A 272 14.47 10.71 8.59
CA GLY A 272 13.54 11.42 9.49
C GLY A 272 14.23 12.23 10.61
N PRO A 273 15.18 11.65 11.39
CA PRO A 273 15.86 12.39 12.45
C PRO A 273 16.67 13.60 11.97
N PHE A 274 17.10 13.63 10.71
CA PHE A 274 17.76 14.78 10.10
C PHE A 274 16.74 15.86 9.70
N LEU A 275 15.68 15.46 8.98
CA LEU A 275 14.64 16.37 8.51
C LEU A 275 13.92 17.07 9.68
N GLY A 276 13.56 16.33 10.73
CA GLY A 276 12.90 16.90 11.91
C GLY A 276 13.66 18.10 12.47
N ARG A 277 14.97 17.93 12.72
CA ARG A 277 15.85 19.01 13.20
C ARG A 277 15.91 20.20 12.24
N MET A 278 15.89 19.96 10.93
CA MET A 278 15.93 21.00 9.91
C MET A 278 14.66 21.87 9.89
N TYR A 279 13.47 21.26 9.99
CA TYR A 279 12.19 22.00 9.90
C TYR A 279 11.63 22.49 11.25
N ALA A 280 12.18 22.04 12.39
CA ALA A 280 11.75 22.35 13.76
C ALA A 280 11.47 23.84 14.07
N ARG A 281 12.17 24.75 13.36
CA ARG A 281 12.18 26.20 13.62
C ARG A 281 11.23 27.02 12.75
N TYR A 282 10.48 26.40 11.85
CA TYR A 282 9.55 27.10 10.97
C TYR A 282 8.10 26.91 11.43
N ASP A 283 7.21 27.75 10.88
CA ASP A 283 5.77 27.63 11.08
C ASP A 283 5.25 26.25 10.64
N SER A 284 4.50 25.61 11.54
CA SER A 284 3.98 24.25 11.36
C SER A 284 2.98 24.18 10.20
N LEU A 285 2.13 25.19 9.99
CA LEU A 285 1.14 25.13 8.90
C LEU A 285 1.82 25.14 7.52
N LYS A 286 2.81 26.01 7.32
CA LYS A 286 3.62 26.05 6.09
C LYS A 286 4.44 24.79 5.86
N VAL A 287 5.09 24.25 6.91
CA VAL A 287 5.88 23.01 6.79
C VAL A 287 5.00 21.81 6.46
N MET A 288 3.80 21.71 7.06
CA MET A 288 2.82 20.66 6.73
C MET A 288 2.41 20.73 5.25
N ILE A 289 2.11 21.93 4.73
CA ILE A 289 1.74 22.14 3.32
C ILE A 289 2.91 21.80 2.37
N LEU A 290 4.15 22.16 2.73
CA LEU A 290 5.35 21.74 1.98
C LEU A 290 5.49 20.21 1.97
N GLY A 291 5.29 19.54 3.10
CA GLY A 291 5.30 18.09 3.19
C GLY A 291 4.29 17.43 2.24
N MET A 292 3.06 17.94 2.18
CA MET A 292 2.04 17.46 1.24
C MET A 292 2.46 17.68 -0.22
N GLY A 293 3.09 18.82 -0.54
CA GLY A 293 3.62 19.08 -1.87
C GLY A 293 4.71 18.09 -2.29
N ILE A 294 5.62 17.74 -1.37
CA ILE A 294 6.64 16.70 -1.59
C ILE A 294 5.98 15.33 -1.74
N PHE A 295 4.96 15.01 -0.93
CA PHE A 295 4.21 13.76 -1.02
C PHE A 295 3.59 13.58 -2.41
N ILE A 296 2.85 14.58 -2.90
CA ILE A 296 2.23 14.60 -4.23
C ILE A 296 3.29 14.50 -5.34
N ALA A 297 4.42 15.19 -5.21
CA ALA A 297 5.52 15.06 -6.17
C ALA A 297 6.07 13.63 -6.24
N GLY A 298 6.22 12.94 -5.10
CA GLY A 298 6.61 11.53 -5.04
C GLY A 298 5.59 10.60 -5.72
N LEU A 299 4.29 10.81 -5.47
CA LEU A 299 3.21 10.07 -6.15
C LEU A 299 3.24 10.24 -7.67
N LEU A 300 3.53 11.45 -8.16
CA LEU A 300 3.61 11.71 -9.60
C LEU A 300 4.88 11.12 -10.23
N VAL A 301 6.00 11.11 -9.51
CA VAL A 301 7.26 10.49 -9.97
C VAL A 301 7.10 8.97 -10.10
N LEU A 302 6.47 8.30 -9.13
CA LEU A 302 6.23 6.85 -9.21
C LEU A 302 5.05 6.49 -10.12
N GLY A 303 3.99 7.31 -10.17
CA GLY A 303 2.74 6.97 -10.83
C GLY A 303 2.67 7.26 -12.34
N LEU A 304 3.69 7.95 -12.86
CA LEU A 304 3.80 8.29 -14.29
C LEU A 304 4.88 7.47 -15.01
N THR A 305 5.53 6.52 -14.33
CA THR A 305 6.66 5.74 -14.84
C THR A 305 6.46 4.23 -14.70
N THR A 306 6.89 3.47 -15.71
CA THR A 306 7.02 2.00 -15.63
C THR A 306 8.46 1.57 -15.34
N VAL A 307 9.37 2.50 -15.03
CA VAL A 307 10.78 2.17 -14.74
C VAL A 307 10.96 1.95 -13.25
N ALA A 308 11.24 0.71 -12.84
CA ALA A 308 11.46 0.28 -11.44
C ALA A 308 12.30 1.27 -10.60
N ALA A 309 13.44 1.74 -11.13
CA ALA A 309 14.32 2.66 -10.43
C ALA A 309 13.67 4.02 -10.14
N VAL A 310 12.88 4.55 -11.07
CA VAL A 310 12.16 5.83 -10.92
C VAL A 310 10.96 5.66 -9.98
N PHE A 311 10.29 4.51 -10.04
CA PHE A 311 9.25 4.11 -9.09
C PHE A 311 9.78 4.11 -7.63
N PHE A 312 10.91 3.46 -7.36
CA PHE A 312 11.53 3.49 -6.02
C PHE A 312 11.99 4.89 -5.58
N VAL A 313 12.50 5.72 -6.50
CA VAL A 313 12.82 7.12 -6.20
C VAL A 313 11.56 7.90 -5.81
N GLY A 314 10.43 7.68 -6.49
CA GLY A 314 9.14 8.28 -6.13
C GLY A 314 8.64 7.81 -4.75
N ILE A 315 8.87 6.55 -4.37
CA ILE A 315 8.59 6.05 -3.01
C ILE A 315 9.38 6.83 -1.97
N VAL A 316 10.71 6.95 -2.14
CA VAL A 316 11.58 7.71 -1.23
C VAL A 316 11.12 9.18 -1.11
N ILE A 317 10.75 9.81 -2.23
CA ILE A 317 10.25 11.19 -2.23
C ILE A 317 8.93 11.31 -1.45
N PHE A 318 7.95 10.43 -1.68
CA PHE A 318 6.69 10.55 -0.93
C PHE A 318 6.88 10.27 0.56
N SER A 319 7.74 9.32 0.94
CA SER A 319 8.05 9.02 2.34
C SER A 319 8.66 10.22 3.09
N ILE A 320 9.48 11.02 2.41
CA ILE A 320 9.97 12.30 2.95
C ILE A 320 8.79 13.27 3.14
N GLY A 321 7.88 13.38 2.16
CA GLY A 321 6.70 14.24 2.26
C GLY A 321 5.76 13.85 3.39
N GLU A 322 5.51 12.55 3.57
CA GLU A 322 4.72 11.97 4.67
C GLU A 322 5.33 12.34 6.04
N PHE A 323 6.63 12.07 6.21
CA PHE A 323 7.36 12.35 7.45
C PHE A 323 7.42 13.85 7.80
N VAL A 324 7.42 14.73 6.81
CA VAL A 324 7.31 16.18 7.05
C VAL A 324 5.88 16.57 7.42
N THR A 325 4.87 15.94 6.81
CA THR A 325 3.46 16.31 6.97
C THR A 325 2.92 15.94 8.36
N HIS A 326 2.98 14.66 8.75
CA HIS A 326 2.18 14.19 9.88
C HIS A 326 2.68 14.64 11.27
N PRO A 327 3.98 14.57 11.62
CA PRO A 327 4.48 15.11 12.88
C PRO A 327 4.23 16.61 13.02
N THR A 328 4.30 17.34 11.91
CA THR A 328 4.05 18.78 11.86
C THR A 328 2.58 19.12 12.04
N TYR A 329 1.66 18.33 11.47
CA TYR A 329 0.22 18.42 11.75
C TYR A 329 -0.07 18.26 13.24
N ILE A 330 0.50 17.22 13.89
CA ILE A 330 0.31 16.98 15.32
C ILE A 330 0.83 18.18 16.15
N ALA A 331 1.98 18.74 15.79
CA ALA A 331 2.51 19.96 16.42
C ALA A 331 1.64 21.20 16.17
N TYR A 332 0.99 21.31 15.01
CA TYR A 332 0.05 22.40 14.73
C TYR A 332 -1.22 22.27 15.58
N VAL A 333 -1.80 21.06 15.70
CA VAL A 333 -2.97 20.81 16.56
C VAL A 333 -2.67 21.14 18.02
N SER A 334 -1.49 20.78 18.55
CA SER A 334 -1.11 21.11 19.93
C SER A 334 -0.98 22.61 20.19
N LYS A 335 -0.59 23.41 19.18
CA LYS A 335 -0.45 24.88 19.29
C LYS A 335 -1.79 25.61 19.29
N ILE A 336 -2.74 25.17 18.46
CA ILE A 336 -4.07 25.83 18.34
C ILE A 336 -5.03 25.45 19.48
N ALA A 337 -4.77 24.34 20.17
CA ALA A 337 -5.61 23.84 21.25
C ALA A 337 -5.63 24.79 22.46
N PRO A 338 -6.80 25.04 23.09
CA PRO A 338 -6.87 25.73 24.37
C PRO A 338 -6.04 25.01 25.45
N LYS A 339 -5.33 25.78 26.30
CA LYS A 339 -4.46 25.23 27.36
C LYS A 339 -5.19 24.27 28.31
N ASP A 340 -6.49 24.48 28.55
CA ASP A 340 -7.36 23.62 29.36
C ASP A 340 -7.87 22.35 28.65
N ARG A 341 -7.65 22.21 27.33
CA ARG A 341 -8.27 21.15 26.50
C ARG A 341 -7.31 20.44 25.55
N VAL A 342 -6.01 20.67 25.65
CA VAL A 342 -4.97 20.09 24.78
C VAL A 342 -5.16 18.58 24.60
N THR A 343 -5.34 17.83 25.69
CA THR A 343 -5.56 16.37 25.66
C THR A 343 -6.73 15.95 24.77
N VAL A 344 -7.85 16.70 24.79
CA VAL A 344 -9.05 16.35 24.01
C VAL A 344 -8.87 16.72 22.54
N TYR A 345 -8.22 17.85 22.24
CA TYR A 345 -7.85 18.23 20.87
C TYR A 345 -6.87 17.22 20.25
N MET A 346 -5.90 16.75 21.03
CA MET A 346 -4.93 15.74 20.60
C MET A 346 -5.58 14.37 20.38
N ALA A 347 -6.63 14.00 21.13
CA ALA A 347 -7.43 12.81 20.83
C ALA A 347 -8.19 12.96 19.51
N TYR A 348 -8.80 14.13 19.27
CA TYR A 348 -9.48 14.45 18.01
C TYR A 348 -8.52 14.61 16.81
N ALA A 349 -7.22 14.81 17.04
CA ALA A 349 -6.21 14.85 15.99
C ALA A 349 -6.12 13.54 15.18
N PHE A 350 -6.68 12.44 15.69
CA PHE A 350 -6.77 11.14 15.02
C PHE A 350 -8.08 10.90 14.25
N MET A 351 -9.01 11.86 14.23
CA MET A 351 -10.19 11.81 13.36
C MET A 351 -9.85 11.84 11.86
N PRO A 352 -8.84 12.60 11.38
CA PRO A 352 -8.51 12.61 9.95
C PRO A 352 -7.93 11.29 9.41
N PRO A 353 -7.07 10.55 10.15
CA PRO A 353 -6.78 9.16 9.82
C PRO A 353 -8.05 8.31 9.68
N LEU A 354 -8.98 8.37 10.64
CA LEU A 354 -10.23 7.59 10.57
C LEU A 354 -11.03 7.91 9.30
N ILE A 355 -11.30 9.19 9.02
CA ILE A 355 -12.11 9.61 7.86
C ILE A 355 -11.35 9.32 6.55
N GLY A 356 -10.10 9.78 6.46
CA GLY A 356 -9.30 9.69 5.25
C GLY A 356 -8.91 8.26 4.89
N LEU A 357 -8.49 7.43 5.86
CA LEU A 357 -8.16 6.04 5.57
C LEU A 357 -9.40 5.21 5.21
N THR A 358 -10.54 5.40 5.89
CA THR A 358 -11.76 4.66 5.53
C THR A 358 -12.21 5.02 4.11
N LEU A 359 -12.32 6.31 3.78
CA LEU A 359 -12.75 6.74 2.45
C LEU A 359 -11.71 6.43 1.38
N GLY A 360 -10.42 6.65 1.65
CA GLY A 360 -9.32 6.47 0.71
C GLY A 360 -9.00 5.01 0.41
N ASN A 361 -9.28 4.07 1.33
CA ASN A 361 -9.20 2.63 1.04
C ASN A 361 -10.38 2.20 0.15
N VAL A 362 -11.63 2.52 0.52
CA VAL A 362 -12.82 2.09 -0.25
C VAL A 362 -12.88 2.77 -1.62
N LEU A 363 -12.89 4.11 -1.65
CA LEU A 363 -12.97 4.85 -2.90
C LEU A 363 -11.68 4.74 -3.71
N GLY A 364 -10.52 4.61 -3.04
CA GLY A 364 -9.25 4.34 -3.73
C GLY A 364 -9.21 3.00 -4.44
N GLY A 365 -9.77 1.94 -3.83
CA GLY A 365 -9.93 0.64 -4.48
C GLY A 365 -10.86 0.71 -5.69
N VAL A 366 -12.01 1.39 -5.56
CA VAL A 366 -12.92 1.63 -6.69
C VAL A 366 -12.27 2.48 -7.79
N MET A 367 -11.50 3.50 -7.43
CA MET A 367 -10.73 4.31 -8.39
C MET A 367 -9.64 3.50 -9.08
N TYR A 368 -8.95 2.60 -8.37
CA TYR A 368 -7.93 1.73 -8.96
C TYR A 368 -8.55 0.79 -9.98
N ALA A 369 -9.56 0.02 -9.57
CA ALA A 369 -10.28 -0.87 -10.47
C ALA A 369 -10.90 -0.14 -11.68
N SER A 370 -11.47 1.04 -11.47
CA SER A 370 -12.10 1.80 -12.56
C SER A 370 -11.07 2.44 -13.52
N PHE A 371 -10.02 3.07 -12.98
CA PHE A 371 -9.12 3.93 -13.76
C PHE A 371 -7.85 3.21 -14.17
N ALA A 372 -7.22 2.46 -13.27
CA ALA A 372 -6.04 1.68 -13.59
C ALA A 372 -6.42 0.45 -14.41
N GLU A 373 -7.26 -0.45 -13.87
CA GLU A 373 -7.57 -1.74 -14.48
C GLU A 373 -8.53 -1.61 -15.68
N VAL A 374 -9.83 -1.34 -15.43
CA VAL A 374 -10.88 -1.38 -16.47
C VAL A 374 -10.65 -0.39 -17.61
N MET A 375 -10.05 0.77 -17.32
CA MET A 375 -9.72 1.76 -18.34
C MET A 375 -8.27 1.71 -18.85
N HIS A 376 -7.42 0.83 -18.30
CA HIS A 376 -5.97 0.77 -18.61
C HIS A 376 -5.24 2.12 -18.50
N ARG A 377 -5.67 2.98 -17.56
CA ARG A 377 -5.21 4.38 -17.37
C ARG A 377 -4.63 4.61 -15.96
N PRO A 378 -3.56 3.91 -15.55
CA PRO A 378 -2.95 4.13 -14.23
C PRO A 378 -2.45 5.57 -14.04
N LYS A 379 -2.03 6.26 -15.10
CA LYS A 379 -1.64 7.68 -15.05
C LYS A 379 -2.81 8.60 -14.66
N LEU A 380 -4.04 8.27 -15.08
CA LEU A 380 -5.25 8.99 -14.68
C LEU A 380 -5.57 8.73 -13.20
N PHE A 381 -5.40 7.49 -12.74
CA PHE A 381 -5.52 7.13 -11.32
C PHE A 381 -4.57 7.95 -10.44
N TRP A 382 -3.26 7.94 -10.73
CA TRP A 382 -2.27 8.70 -9.97
C TRP A 382 -2.49 10.22 -10.08
N GLY A 383 -2.89 10.73 -11.26
CA GLY A 383 -3.28 12.12 -11.46
C GLY A 383 -4.49 12.54 -10.63
N ALA A 384 -5.50 11.67 -10.48
CA ALA A 384 -6.68 11.93 -9.66
C ALA A 384 -6.34 12.02 -8.16
N ILE A 385 -5.44 11.16 -7.65
CA ILE A 385 -4.95 11.25 -6.26
C ILE A 385 -4.19 12.55 -6.04
N ALA A 386 -3.28 12.90 -6.97
CA ALA A 386 -2.54 14.15 -6.92
C ALA A 386 -3.48 15.37 -6.92
N ALA A 387 -4.57 15.33 -7.69
CA ALA A 387 -5.60 16.36 -7.70
C ALA A 387 -6.31 16.51 -6.34
N VAL A 388 -6.68 15.41 -5.67
CA VAL A 388 -7.22 15.44 -4.29
C VAL A 388 -6.22 16.09 -3.32
N GLY A 389 -4.93 15.80 -3.48
CA GLY A 389 -3.86 16.43 -2.70
C GLY A 389 -3.74 17.93 -2.91
N LEU A 390 -3.80 18.37 -4.16
CA LEU A 390 -3.68 19.79 -4.49
C LEU A 390 -4.93 20.58 -4.09
N VAL A 391 -6.13 19.96 -4.15
CA VAL A 391 -7.35 20.49 -3.53
C VAL A 391 -7.17 20.60 -2.01
N THR A 392 -6.64 19.58 -1.35
CA THR A 392 -6.34 19.58 0.09
C THR A 392 -5.39 20.73 0.48
N ILE A 393 -4.29 20.91 -0.27
CA ILE A 393 -3.36 22.03 -0.09
C ILE A 393 -4.07 23.37 -0.30
N SER A 394 -4.89 23.50 -1.34
CA SER A 394 -5.61 24.73 -1.65
C SER A 394 -6.62 25.10 -0.54
N LEU A 395 -7.31 24.11 0.01
CA LEU A 395 -8.21 24.29 1.16
C LEU A 395 -7.45 24.64 2.45
N LEU A 396 -6.26 24.07 2.70
CA LEU A 396 -5.40 24.47 3.83
C LEU A 396 -4.86 25.89 3.68
N LEU A 397 -4.50 26.31 2.46
CA LEU A 397 -4.09 27.67 2.17
C LEU A 397 -5.26 28.66 2.39
N LEU A 398 -6.45 28.34 1.89
CA LEU A 398 -7.66 29.14 2.14
C LEU A 398 -7.99 29.22 3.64
N TYR A 399 -7.92 28.09 4.35
CA TYR A 399 -8.10 28.00 5.80
C TYR A 399 -7.11 28.91 6.54
N SER A 400 -5.83 28.90 6.16
CA SER A 400 -4.78 29.74 6.77
C SER A 400 -5.08 31.24 6.66
N GLN A 401 -5.73 31.67 5.57
CA GLN A 401 -6.04 33.08 5.31
C GLN A 401 -7.34 33.55 5.98
N THR A 402 -8.34 32.66 6.09
CA THR A 402 -9.71 33.01 6.49
C THR A 402 -10.05 32.66 7.94
N VAL A 403 -9.54 31.53 8.44
CA VAL A 403 -10.00 30.92 9.71
C VAL A 403 -8.84 30.68 10.69
N GLY A 404 -7.66 30.34 10.18
CA GLY A 404 -6.48 29.93 10.96
C GLY A 404 -5.83 31.03 11.81
N ARG A 405 -6.19 32.31 11.63
CA ARG A 405 -5.70 33.42 12.46
C ARG A 405 -6.39 33.45 13.84
N ARG A 406 -6.08 32.46 14.68
CA ARG A 406 -6.00 32.70 16.12
C ARG A 406 -4.67 33.42 16.33
N LYS A 407 -4.68 34.67 16.82
CA LYS A 407 -3.46 35.48 16.99
C LYS A 407 -2.37 34.68 17.70
N GLU A 408 -1.23 34.48 17.05
CA GLU A 408 0.02 34.12 17.72
C GLU A 408 0.55 35.34 18.52
N ASP A 409 0.14 36.55 18.11
CA ASP A 409 0.42 37.88 18.67
C ASP A 409 0.05 38.10 20.17
N GLY A 410 -0.35 37.05 20.90
CA GLY A 410 -0.60 37.09 22.34
C GLY A 410 0.53 36.52 23.20
N ALA A 411 1.64 36.07 22.59
CA ALA A 411 2.77 35.45 23.28
C ALA A 411 4.04 36.32 23.35
N ASP A 412 4.09 37.44 22.62
CA ASP A 412 5.34 38.17 22.38
C ASP A 412 5.66 39.30 23.39
N GLU A 413 4.74 39.66 24.29
CA GLU A 413 4.96 40.74 25.29
C GLU A 413 5.28 40.26 26.72
N GLU A 414 5.01 38.99 27.07
CA GLU A 414 5.32 38.42 28.40
C GLU A 414 6.06 37.07 28.31
N GLY A 415 7.32 37.08 27.85
CA GLY A 415 8.05 35.81 27.71
C GLY A 415 9.48 35.81 27.16
N ALA A 416 10.27 36.87 27.35
CA ALA A 416 11.67 36.89 26.91
C ALA A 416 12.56 35.93 27.75
N GLY A 417 12.52 34.62 27.47
CA GLY A 417 13.32 33.64 28.23
C GLY A 417 13.04 32.15 28.01
N ALA A 418 13.04 31.63 26.77
CA ALA A 418 13.08 30.18 26.51
C ALA A 418 13.87 29.83 25.23
N PRO A 419 14.74 28.80 25.22
CA PRO A 419 15.59 28.48 24.07
C PRO A 419 14.89 27.60 23.03
N ALA A 420 15.26 27.76 21.76
CA ALA A 420 14.74 26.99 20.65
C ALA A 420 15.43 25.61 20.49
N GLY A 421 14.64 24.54 20.33
CA GLY A 421 15.06 23.32 19.65
C GLY A 421 14.71 21.99 20.33
N THR A 422 13.72 21.28 19.77
CA THR A 422 13.74 19.83 19.47
C THR A 422 12.46 19.46 18.73
N ALA A 423 12.53 19.14 17.44
CA ALA A 423 11.41 18.46 16.78
C ALA A 423 11.54 16.94 16.99
N GLY A 424 10.65 16.41 17.82
CA GLY A 424 10.31 15.00 17.89
C GLY A 424 8.79 14.91 17.94
N GLY A 425 8.18 14.29 16.93
CA GLY A 425 6.75 13.97 16.99
C GLY A 425 6.49 12.94 18.08
N VAL A 426 5.32 13.02 18.72
CA VAL A 426 4.84 12.08 19.76
C VAL A 426 5.56 12.17 21.11
N ALA A 427 5.41 13.32 21.80
CA ALA A 427 4.90 13.38 23.19
C ALA A 427 4.82 14.84 23.71
N ALA A 428 3.70 15.52 23.46
CA ALA A 428 3.10 16.37 24.49
C ALA A 428 2.12 15.46 25.26
N LEU A 429 2.15 15.35 26.59
CA LEU A 429 2.51 16.36 27.59
C LEU A 429 3.96 16.30 28.13
N GLU A 430 4.68 17.44 27.98
CA GLU A 430 5.42 18.25 28.98
C GLU A 430 6.25 17.59 30.13
N THR A 431 7.42 18.10 30.59
CA THR A 431 8.11 19.41 30.42
C THR A 431 9.64 19.38 30.70
N VAL A 432 10.42 20.18 29.93
CA VAL A 432 11.61 21.02 30.26
C VAL A 432 12.67 20.53 31.29
N SER A 433 13.90 20.18 30.87
CA SER A 433 15.13 21.05 30.84
C SER A 433 16.39 20.19 30.52
N GLY A 434 17.61 20.67 30.19
CA GLY A 434 18.14 22.02 29.86
C GLY A 434 19.69 22.11 30.02
N GLY A 435 20.42 22.79 29.10
CA GLY A 435 21.90 23.01 29.16
C GLY A 435 22.65 22.90 27.81
N ALA A 436 23.56 23.84 27.48
CA ALA A 436 24.25 24.01 26.16
C ALA A 436 25.80 23.87 26.30
N PRO A 437 26.69 24.22 25.33
CA PRO A 437 26.52 24.65 23.91
C PRO A 437 27.52 24.04 22.87
N GLY A 438 27.31 24.35 21.58
CA GLY A 438 28.41 24.74 20.67
C GLY A 438 28.90 23.78 19.57
N ALA A 439 28.55 24.07 18.31
CA ALA A 439 29.41 24.07 17.09
C ALA A 439 28.52 24.16 15.83
N GLY A 440 28.78 25.10 14.92
CA GLY A 440 28.00 25.28 13.68
C GLY A 440 28.68 24.70 12.45
N ILE A 441 27.93 24.53 11.35
CA ILE A 441 28.43 24.52 9.95
C ILE A 441 27.23 24.61 8.97
N ALA A 442 27.49 25.18 7.78
CA ALA A 442 26.68 25.14 6.55
C ALA A 442 25.24 25.73 6.55
N ALA A 443 25.14 27.07 6.50
CA ALA A 443 23.96 27.74 5.97
C ALA A 443 24.04 27.86 4.44
N GLY A 444 23.16 27.17 3.70
CA GLY A 444 23.08 27.24 2.24
C GLY A 444 21.66 27.01 1.70
N GLY A 445 21.15 25.78 1.79
CA GLY A 445 19.84 25.42 1.22
C GLY A 445 18.63 26.17 1.81
N GLY A 446 18.70 26.60 3.07
CA GLY A 446 17.57 27.23 3.77
C GLY A 446 17.09 28.56 3.16
N ALA A 447 17.97 29.32 2.51
CA ALA A 447 17.63 30.62 1.95
C ALA A 447 16.77 30.53 0.67
N MET A 448 16.98 29.49 -0.13
CA MET A 448 16.21 29.23 -1.36
C MET A 448 14.76 28.84 -1.02
N PHE A 449 14.59 27.87 -0.12
CA PHE A 449 13.27 27.48 0.39
C PHE A 449 12.55 28.67 1.08
N ALA A 450 13.25 29.44 1.91
CA ALA A 450 12.65 30.60 2.59
C ALA A 450 12.21 31.73 1.64
N ARG A 451 12.75 31.82 0.42
CA ARG A 451 12.29 32.76 -0.63
C ARG A 451 11.03 32.26 -1.34
N LEU A 452 10.93 30.95 -1.62
CA LEU A 452 9.76 30.36 -2.30
C LEU A 452 8.45 30.66 -1.55
N PHE A 453 8.46 30.53 -0.21
CA PHE A 453 7.27 30.61 0.64
C PHE A 453 6.86 32.02 1.10
N ARG A 454 7.48 33.10 0.61
CA ARG A 454 7.15 34.49 1.01
C ARG A 454 6.31 35.28 0.00
N SER A 455 6.16 34.82 -1.23
CA SER A 455 5.45 35.57 -2.27
C SER A 455 4.03 35.03 -2.50
N ARG A 456 3.07 35.92 -2.84
CA ARG A 456 1.74 35.50 -3.31
C ARG A 456 1.79 34.66 -4.60
N LEU A 457 2.94 34.70 -5.29
CA LEU A 457 3.22 33.93 -6.51
C LEU A 457 3.28 32.42 -6.26
N SER A 458 3.63 31.95 -5.04
CA SER A 458 3.69 30.50 -4.76
C SER A 458 2.31 29.85 -4.74
N ILE A 459 1.29 30.58 -4.29
CA ILE A 459 -0.11 30.13 -4.31
C ILE A 459 -0.59 30.02 -5.76
N LEU A 460 -0.31 31.04 -6.58
CA LEU A 460 -0.60 31.02 -8.01
C LEU A 460 0.18 29.91 -8.74
N ALA A 461 1.43 29.64 -8.35
CA ALA A 461 2.23 28.55 -8.91
C ALA A 461 1.62 27.18 -8.58
N CYS A 462 1.25 26.91 -7.32
CA CYS A 462 0.55 25.67 -6.96
C CYS A 462 -0.81 25.54 -7.68
N LEU A 463 -1.57 26.63 -7.77
CA LEU A 463 -2.86 26.67 -8.48
C LEU A 463 -2.74 26.58 -10.02
N ALA A 464 -1.58 26.91 -10.61
CA ALA A 464 -1.30 26.73 -12.04
C ALA A 464 -0.72 25.35 -12.36
N VAL A 465 0.06 24.78 -11.42
CA VAL A 465 0.54 23.40 -11.46
C VAL A 465 -0.63 22.41 -11.41
N VAL A 466 -1.75 22.75 -10.76
CA VAL A 466 -3.00 21.94 -10.80
C VAL A 466 -3.52 21.74 -12.24
N PRO A 467 -3.91 22.78 -13.01
CA PRO A 467 -4.27 22.63 -14.42
C PRO A 467 -3.17 22.03 -15.29
N LEU A 468 -1.89 22.31 -15.03
CA LEU A 468 -0.78 21.74 -15.83
C LEU A 468 -0.60 20.23 -15.60
N LEU A 469 -0.73 19.75 -14.36
CA LEU A 469 -0.68 18.32 -14.04
C LEU A 469 -1.96 17.60 -14.46
N LEU A 470 -3.13 18.23 -14.30
CA LEU A 470 -4.38 17.71 -14.84
C LEU A 470 -4.33 17.63 -16.37
N ALA A 471 -3.91 18.70 -17.06
CA ALA A 471 -3.74 18.70 -18.52
C ALA A 471 -2.62 17.74 -18.98
N GLY A 472 -1.59 17.48 -18.18
CA GLY A 472 -0.61 16.43 -18.43
C GLY A 472 -1.17 15.01 -18.25
N SER A 473 -2.06 14.82 -17.26
CA SER A 473 -2.71 13.53 -16.98
C SER A 473 -3.87 13.22 -17.93
N PHE A 474 -4.56 14.25 -18.44
CA PHE A 474 -5.59 14.15 -19.49
C PHE A 474 -5.00 14.23 -20.92
N GLY A 475 -3.82 14.81 -21.10
CA GLY A 475 -3.15 14.95 -22.40
C GLY A 475 -2.28 13.77 -22.83
N GLY A 476 -2.15 12.75 -21.98
CA GLY A 476 -1.34 11.55 -22.21
C GLY A 476 -2.12 10.35 -22.74
N GLY A 477 -2.64 10.42 -23.97
CA GLY A 477 -3.29 9.30 -24.66
C GLY A 477 -4.82 9.27 -24.50
N THR A 478 -5.53 9.00 -25.59
CA THR A 478 -6.96 9.27 -25.75
C THR A 478 -7.88 8.20 -25.17
N ASP A 479 -8.95 8.62 -24.49
CA ASP A 479 -10.10 7.74 -24.22
C ASP A 479 -10.67 7.23 -25.56
N GLY A 480 -11.16 5.98 -25.58
CA GLY A 480 -11.83 5.38 -26.73
C GLY A 480 -13.23 5.94 -26.98
N PHE A 481 -13.34 7.25 -27.24
CA PHE A 481 -14.57 7.85 -27.74
C PHE A 481 -14.65 7.68 -29.26
N LEU A 482 -15.34 6.63 -29.71
CA LEU A 482 -15.61 6.42 -31.13
C LEU A 482 -16.66 7.43 -31.61
N ARG A 483 -16.25 8.35 -32.48
CA ARG A 483 -17.12 9.40 -33.05
C ARG A 483 -18.01 8.83 -34.15
N ASP A 484 -19.33 9.00 -34.01
CA ASP A 484 -20.28 8.62 -35.06
C ASP A 484 -20.08 9.51 -36.32
N GLY A 485 -19.72 8.90 -37.44
CA GLY A 485 -19.70 9.52 -38.77
C GLY A 485 -18.32 9.86 -39.35
N ALA A 486 -18.14 9.51 -40.64
CA ALA A 486 -16.96 9.88 -41.40
C ALA A 486 -16.98 11.37 -41.78
N GLY A 487 -15.95 12.12 -41.38
CA GLY A 487 -15.58 13.41 -41.98
C GLY A 487 -16.68 14.50 -42.03
N GLY A 488 -17.22 14.92 -40.89
CA GLY A 488 -18.16 16.06 -40.86
C GLY A 488 -18.48 16.57 -39.45
N THR A 489 -18.69 17.89 -39.32
CA THR A 489 -19.08 18.56 -38.07
C THR A 489 -20.55 18.30 -37.73
N GLY A 490 -20.87 17.10 -37.23
CA GLY A 490 -22.25 16.74 -36.87
C GLY A 490 -22.45 15.35 -36.25
N GLY A 491 -21.37 14.70 -35.76
CA GLY A 491 -21.45 13.39 -35.13
C GLY A 491 -21.78 13.48 -33.64
N GLY A 492 -22.77 12.70 -33.19
CA GLY A 492 -23.01 12.49 -31.76
C GLY A 492 -21.93 11.63 -31.10
N TRP A 493 -21.84 11.69 -29.77
CA TRP A 493 -20.99 10.79 -29.00
C TRP A 493 -21.84 9.66 -28.44
N SER A 494 -21.69 8.45 -28.99
CA SER A 494 -22.26 7.23 -28.44
C SER A 494 -21.37 6.68 -27.32
N SER A 495 -21.96 6.25 -26.20
CA SER A 495 -21.21 5.62 -25.10
C SER A 495 -21.07 4.11 -25.32
N TYR A 496 -19.84 3.61 -25.21
CA TYR A 496 -19.51 2.19 -25.28
C TYR A 496 -19.01 1.69 -23.92
N MET A 497 -19.13 0.39 -23.67
CA MET A 497 -18.43 -0.34 -22.62
C MET A 497 -17.41 -1.27 -23.26
N ILE A 498 -16.35 -1.61 -22.52
CA ILE A 498 -15.50 -2.72 -22.90
C ILE A 498 -16.22 -4.00 -22.50
N ALA A 499 -16.41 -4.89 -23.47
CA ALA A 499 -16.87 -6.26 -23.28
C ALA A 499 -15.73 -7.21 -23.62
N THR A 500 -15.77 -8.42 -23.07
CA THR A 500 -14.78 -9.47 -23.27
C THR A 500 -15.44 -10.74 -23.76
N GLY A 501 -14.75 -11.49 -24.60
CA GLY A 501 -15.13 -12.83 -25.03
C GLY A 501 -13.96 -13.80 -24.93
N THR A 502 -14.26 -15.09 -24.96
CA THR A 502 -13.30 -16.19 -24.78
C THR A 502 -13.69 -17.34 -25.71
N GLU A 503 -12.79 -17.76 -26.58
CA GLU A 503 -12.91 -18.96 -27.40
C GLU A 503 -11.82 -19.96 -27.02
N THR A 504 -12.09 -21.27 -27.12
CA THR A 504 -11.10 -22.31 -26.82
C THR A 504 -11.07 -23.39 -27.90
N ALA A 505 -9.86 -23.80 -28.27
CA ALA A 505 -9.61 -24.93 -29.16
C ALA A 505 -8.64 -25.92 -28.51
N SER A 506 -8.63 -27.16 -29.00
CA SER A 506 -7.69 -28.19 -28.55
C SER A 506 -7.37 -29.17 -29.66
N GLY A 507 -6.15 -29.68 -29.64
CA GLY A 507 -5.66 -30.60 -30.65
C GLY A 507 -4.45 -31.39 -30.15
N ARG A 508 -3.79 -32.11 -31.07
CA ARG A 508 -2.55 -32.83 -30.80
C ARG A 508 -1.50 -32.41 -31.81
N GLY A 509 -0.35 -31.94 -31.33
CA GLY A 509 0.80 -31.66 -32.16
C GLY A 509 1.47 -32.98 -32.57
N GLN A 510 1.97 -33.06 -33.80
CA GLN A 510 2.92 -34.12 -34.17
C GLN A 510 4.33 -33.53 -34.25
N GLU A 511 5.33 -34.33 -33.89
CA GLU A 511 6.73 -33.91 -33.91
C GLU A 511 7.16 -33.35 -35.29
N ASN A 512 7.87 -32.22 -35.30
CA ASN A 512 8.30 -31.51 -36.52
C ASN A 512 7.14 -31.14 -37.48
N SER A 513 5.93 -30.89 -36.96
CA SER A 513 4.76 -30.52 -37.76
C SER A 513 4.02 -29.29 -37.24
N ASP A 514 3.34 -28.63 -38.17
CA ASP A 514 2.49 -27.47 -37.93
C ASP A 514 1.02 -27.91 -37.98
N SER A 515 0.23 -27.61 -36.93
CA SER A 515 -1.23 -27.73 -36.93
C SER A 515 -1.88 -26.35 -37.06
N VAL A 516 -2.82 -26.20 -37.99
CA VAL A 516 -3.45 -24.92 -38.31
C VAL A 516 -4.91 -24.91 -37.87
N GLU A 517 -5.24 -24.02 -36.95
CA GLU A 517 -6.59 -23.74 -36.47
C GLU A 517 -7.15 -22.45 -37.06
N GLN A 518 -8.48 -22.37 -37.16
CA GLN A 518 -9.19 -21.18 -37.63
C GLN A 518 -10.13 -20.65 -36.56
N VAL A 519 -9.78 -19.49 -35.97
CA VAL A 519 -10.58 -18.82 -34.93
C VAL A 519 -11.27 -17.62 -35.55
N THR A 520 -12.60 -17.60 -35.58
CA THR A 520 -13.37 -16.51 -36.20
C THR A 520 -13.98 -15.62 -35.13
N LEU A 521 -13.55 -14.34 -35.11
CA LEU A 521 -14.12 -13.31 -34.25
C LEU A 521 -15.05 -12.43 -35.07
N ASP A 522 -16.29 -12.26 -34.63
CA ASP A 522 -17.34 -11.53 -35.38
C ASP A 522 -17.54 -10.08 -34.90
N GLU A 523 -16.98 -9.75 -33.74
CA GLU A 523 -17.17 -8.50 -33.03
C GLU A 523 -16.53 -7.31 -33.76
N SER A 524 -17.29 -6.23 -33.89
CA SER A 524 -16.76 -4.93 -34.31
C SER A 524 -16.09 -4.20 -33.14
N ASN A 525 -15.13 -3.34 -33.45
CA ASN A 525 -14.38 -2.51 -32.51
C ASN A 525 -13.51 -3.33 -31.52
N LEU A 526 -12.87 -4.40 -32.01
CA LEU A 526 -11.85 -5.14 -31.27
C LEU A 526 -10.73 -4.19 -30.79
N ILE A 527 -10.26 -4.40 -29.58
CA ILE A 527 -9.22 -3.60 -28.90
C ILE A 527 -7.94 -4.42 -28.81
N ASN A 528 -8.05 -5.66 -28.34
CA ASN A 528 -6.97 -6.63 -28.34
C ASN A 528 -7.54 -8.05 -28.49
N VAL A 529 -6.69 -8.95 -28.99
CA VAL A 529 -6.90 -10.40 -29.04
C VAL A 529 -5.62 -11.06 -28.56
N SER A 530 -5.72 -11.95 -27.59
CA SER A 530 -4.63 -12.70 -26.98
C SER A 530 -4.84 -14.19 -27.21
N PHE A 531 -3.85 -14.83 -27.83
CA PHE A 531 -3.84 -16.26 -28.12
C PHE A 531 -2.82 -16.92 -27.19
N THR A 532 -3.26 -17.77 -26.27
CA THR A 532 -2.42 -18.49 -25.31
C THR A 532 -2.49 -19.99 -25.60
N LEU A 533 -1.41 -20.53 -26.14
CA LEU A 533 -1.24 -21.97 -26.32
C LEU A 533 -0.67 -22.58 -25.03
N ARG A 534 -1.19 -23.75 -24.64
CA ARG A 534 -0.70 -24.56 -23.53
C ARG A 534 -0.54 -26.02 -23.94
N TRP A 535 0.42 -26.71 -23.36
CA TRP A 535 0.64 -28.15 -23.55
C TRP A 535 1.15 -28.79 -22.27
N THR A 536 1.01 -30.11 -22.13
CA THR A 536 1.57 -30.88 -21.00
C THR A 536 2.57 -31.90 -21.55
N ASP A 537 3.82 -31.81 -21.09
CA ASP A 537 4.93 -32.72 -21.39
C ASP A 537 4.81 -34.04 -20.59
N GLU A 538 5.10 -35.15 -21.24
CA GLU A 538 5.04 -36.49 -20.68
C GLU A 538 6.08 -36.75 -19.58
N ALA A 539 5.71 -37.56 -18.58
CA ALA A 539 6.63 -37.98 -17.52
C ALA A 539 7.57 -39.10 -17.96
N ASP A 540 8.77 -39.15 -17.34
CA ASP A 540 9.80 -40.19 -17.56
C ASP A 540 9.22 -41.62 -17.63
N MET A 541 9.55 -42.35 -18.69
CA MET A 541 8.99 -43.67 -18.96
C MET A 541 9.72 -44.78 -18.20
N GLN A 542 9.01 -45.56 -17.39
CA GLN A 542 9.55 -46.79 -16.80
C GLN A 542 9.24 -48.04 -17.64
N ARG A 543 10.28 -48.78 -18.05
CA ARG A 543 10.17 -50.09 -18.72
C ARG A 543 11.25 -51.06 -18.23
N PHE A 544 10.85 -52.28 -17.88
CA PHE A 544 11.75 -53.39 -17.53
C PHE A 544 12.89 -53.01 -16.56
N LEU A 545 12.54 -52.36 -15.44
CA LEU A 545 13.46 -51.88 -14.40
C LEU A 545 14.46 -50.78 -14.85
N ARG A 546 14.15 -50.05 -15.93
CA ARG A 546 14.90 -48.89 -16.41
C ARG A 546 13.99 -47.68 -16.57
N THR A 547 14.51 -46.50 -16.24
CA THR A 547 13.86 -45.20 -16.46
C THR A 547 14.47 -44.54 -17.68
N TYR A 548 13.65 -44.23 -18.67
CA TYR A 548 14.03 -43.43 -19.84
C TYR A 548 13.63 -41.99 -19.55
N GLU A 549 14.59 -41.07 -19.62
CA GLU A 549 14.37 -39.64 -19.40
C GLU A 549 13.67 -39.05 -20.63
N ASN A 550 12.55 -38.34 -20.43
CA ASN A 550 11.97 -37.56 -21.54
C ASN A 550 12.87 -36.36 -21.87
N GLN A 551 12.94 -35.95 -23.13
CA GLN A 551 13.50 -34.64 -23.48
C GLN A 551 12.38 -33.59 -23.48
N PRO A 552 12.65 -32.32 -23.14
CA PRO A 552 11.59 -31.30 -23.07
C PRO A 552 11.05 -30.94 -24.46
N ASP A 553 9.73 -30.79 -24.54
CA ASP A 553 9.04 -30.41 -25.77
C ASP A 553 9.17 -28.92 -26.09
N GLN A 554 9.06 -28.58 -27.37
CA GLN A 554 9.14 -27.20 -27.85
C GLN A 554 7.93 -26.85 -28.72
N PHE A 555 7.05 -26.01 -28.18
CA PHE A 555 5.90 -25.47 -28.90
C PHE A 555 6.05 -23.97 -29.18
N GLY A 556 5.68 -23.57 -30.39
CA GLY A 556 5.60 -22.18 -30.84
C GLY A 556 4.22 -21.84 -31.38
N LEU A 557 3.95 -20.54 -31.53
CA LEU A 557 2.64 -20.03 -31.94
C LEU A 557 2.82 -18.90 -32.96
N ARG A 558 2.25 -19.08 -34.17
CA ARG A 558 2.17 -18.05 -35.21
C ARG A 558 0.71 -17.72 -35.48
N VAL A 559 0.34 -16.46 -35.31
CA VAL A 559 -1.02 -15.95 -35.51
C VAL A 559 -1.02 -15.03 -36.72
N THR A 560 -1.84 -15.34 -37.72
CA THR A 560 -2.06 -14.48 -38.90
C THR A 560 -3.44 -13.81 -38.79
N PRO A 561 -3.51 -12.48 -38.56
CA PRO A 561 -4.78 -11.77 -38.49
C PRO A 561 -5.46 -11.67 -39.87
N PRO A 562 -6.80 -11.54 -39.93
CA PRO A 562 -7.58 -11.57 -41.19
C PRO A 562 -7.12 -10.58 -42.29
N ASN A 563 -6.47 -9.48 -41.89
CA ASN A 563 -5.92 -8.44 -42.77
C ASN A 563 -4.54 -7.94 -42.26
N GLY A 564 -3.76 -8.79 -41.58
CA GLY A 564 -2.52 -8.39 -40.89
C GLY A 564 -1.28 -9.14 -41.34
N THR A 565 -0.11 -8.66 -40.90
CA THR A 565 1.13 -9.44 -40.95
C THR A 565 1.12 -10.52 -39.86
N PRO A 566 1.65 -11.73 -40.09
CA PRO A 566 1.79 -12.74 -39.06
C PRO A 566 2.60 -12.23 -37.85
N VAL A 567 2.14 -12.58 -36.65
CA VAL A 567 2.83 -12.34 -35.38
C VAL A 567 3.20 -13.70 -34.80
N GLU A 568 4.47 -13.89 -34.43
CA GLU A 568 5.00 -15.19 -34.04
C GLU A 568 5.78 -15.11 -32.73
N ALA A 569 5.40 -15.97 -31.78
CA ALA A 569 6.22 -16.29 -30.64
C ALA A 569 7.16 -17.44 -31.01
N ARG A 570 8.46 -17.28 -30.67
CA ARG A 570 9.45 -18.33 -30.88
C ARG A 570 9.07 -19.59 -30.08
N PRO A 571 9.39 -20.80 -30.57
CA PRO A 571 9.20 -22.02 -29.79
C PRO A 571 9.86 -21.92 -28.41
N VAL A 572 9.12 -22.30 -27.38
CA VAL A 572 9.56 -22.30 -25.98
C VAL A 572 9.63 -23.75 -25.49
N ALA A 573 10.72 -24.09 -24.80
CA ALA A 573 10.82 -25.34 -24.07
C ALA A 573 10.24 -25.21 -22.67
N ASN A 574 9.40 -26.15 -22.24
CA ASN A 574 8.93 -26.24 -20.85
C ASN A 574 9.91 -27.04 -19.97
N VAL A 575 9.59 -27.18 -18.68
CA VAL A 575 10.30 -28.08 -17.76
C VAL A 575 9.62 -29.46 -17.80
N ARG A 576 10.40 -30.54 -17.79
CA ARG A 576 9.91 -31.93 -17.90
C ARG A 576 8.76 -32.21 -16.92
N GLY A 577 7.60 -32.63 -17.44
CA GLY A 577 6.41 -32.93 -16.65
C GLY A 577 5.67 -31.72 -16.04
N GLU A 578 6.01 -30.48 -16.46
CA GLU A 578 5.26 -29.26 -16.13
C GLU A 578 4.52 -28.71 -17.37
N GLU A 579 3.44 -27.95 -17.15
CA GLU A 579 2.64 -27.32 -18.21
C GLU A 579 3.46 -26.21 -18.91
N GLY A 580 3.62 -26.32 -20.23
CA GLY A 580 4.21 -25.28 -21.07
C GLY A 580 3.17 -24.27 -21.53
N THR A 581 3.55 -23.00 -21.67
CA THR A 581 2.68 -21.95 -22.20
C THR A 581 3.42 -20.98 -23.12
N VAL A 582 2.72 -20.48 -24.16
CA VAL A 582 3.22 -19.41 -25.04
C VAL A 582 2.06 -18.53 -25.51
N THR A 583 2.23 -17.20 -25.42
CA THR A 583 1.18 -16.22 -25.73
C THR A 583 1.60 -15.27 -26.86
N VAL A 584 0.69 -15.02 -27.79
CA VAL A 584 0.78 -13.99 -28.83
C VAL A 584 -0.39 -13.02 -28.69
N MET A 585 -0.09 -11.71 -28.64
CA MET A 585 -1.10 -10.66 -28.55
C MET A 585 -1.11 -9.80 -29.81
N VAL A 586 -2.31 -9.46 -30.28
CA VAL A 586 -2.53 -8.54 -31.41
C VAL A 586 -3.41 -7.39 -30.92
N GLU A 587 -2.89 -6.16 -31.01
CA GLU A 587 -3.59 -4.94 -30.61
C GLU A 587 -4.21 -4.23 -31.82
N PHE A 588 -5.39 -3.65 -31.60
CA PHE A 588 -6.15 -2.90 -32.59
C PHE A 588 -6.53 -1.52 -32.05
N THR A 589 -6.63 -0.53 -32.94
CA THR A 589 -7.11 0.82 -32.60
C THR A 589 -8.29 1.17 -33.49
N PRO A 590 -9.53 0.85 -33.07
CA PRO A 590 -10.73 1.16 -33.85
C PRO A 590 -10.83 2.65 -34.16
N ALA A 591 -10.91 3.01 -35.44
CA ALA A 591 -10.92 4.41 -35.87
C ALA A 591 -12.32 5.05 -35.79
N ARG A 592 -13.38 4.23 -35.73
CA ARG A 592 -14.80 4.67 -35.75
C ARG A 592 -15.74 3.59 -35.21
N PRO A 593 -17.00 3.91 -34.87
CA PRO A 593 -18.01 2.91 -34.55
C PRO A 593 -18.27 1.94 -35.70
N GLY A 594 -18.29 0.65 -35.41
CA GLY A 594 -18.46 -0.40 -36.41
C GLY A 594 -17.20 -0.67 -37.23
N ASP A 595 -16.02 -0.27 -36.73
CA ASP A 595 -14.75 -0.69 -37.33
C ASP A 595 -14.61 -2.22 -37.22
N ARG A 596 -14.16 -2.86 -38.29
CA ARG A 596 -13.93 -4.32 -38.35
C ARG A 596 -12.45 -4.66 -38.53
N SER A 597 -11.56 -3.72 -38.17
CA SER A 597 -10.13 -3.97 -38.02
C SER A 597 -9.89 -5.09 -37.01
N GLY A 598 -9.26 -6.18 -37.46
CA GLY A 598 -9.08 -7.40 -36.66
C GLY A 598 -10.27 -8.35 -36.63
N THR A 599 -11.44 -7.98 -37.16
CA THR A 599 -12.60 -8.88 -37.20
C THR A 599 -12.51 -9.85 -38.38
N GLY A 600 -12.87 -11.12 -38.17
CA GLY A 600 -12.81 -12.19 -39.16
C GLY A 600 -12.07 -13.42 -38.66
N THR A 601 -11.70 -14.31 -39.58
CA THR A 601 -10.99 -15.56 -39.30
C THR A 601 -9.49 -15.35 -39.18
N TYR A 602 -8.94 -15.62 -37.99
CA TYR A 602 -7.52 -15.74 -37.73
C TYR A 602 -7.06 -17.13 -38.10
N GLU A 603 -5.92 -17.21 -38.78
CA GLU A 603 -5.21 -18.47 -39.00
C GLU A 603 -4.14 -18.61 -37.90
N VAL A 604 -4.29 -19.61 -37.03
CA VAL A 604 -3.41 -19.87 -35.89
C VAL A 604 -2.62 -21.14 -36.16
N THR A 605 -1.34 -21.00 -36.46
CA THR A 605 -0.42 -22.12 -36.61
C THR A 605 0.24 -22.43 -35.26
N VAL A 606 -0.07 -23.60 -34.70
CA VAL A 606 0.67 -24.22 -33.62
C VAL A 606 1.82 -25.02 -34.22
N VAL A 607 3.05 -24.76 -33.76
CA VAL A 607 4.28 -25.36 -34.28
C VAL A 607 4.88 -26.26 -33.21
N CYS A 608 4.91 -27.60 -33.38
CA CYS A 608 5.84 -28.43 -32.59
C CYS A 608 7.21 -28.41 -33.27
N GLY A 609 8.18 -27.76 -32.62
CA GLY A 609 9.56 -27.69 -33.09
C GLY A 609 10.30 -29.01 -32.88
N ALA A 610 10.27 -29.53 -31.66
CA ALA A 610 10.79 -30.83 -31.29
C ALA A 610 10.00 -31.34 -30.08
N CYS A 611 9.30 -32.46 -30.22
CA CYS A 611 8.48 -33.05 -29.17
C CYS A 611 9.23 -34.27 -28.58
N GLY A 612 10.34 -33.99 -27.88
CA GLY A 612 11.05 -34.87 -26.92
C GLY A 612 11.26 -36.37 -27.20
N ASP A 613 12.48 -36.82 -27.52
CA ASP A 613 12.84 -38.26 -27.50
C ASP A 613 13.05 -38.82 -26.07
N TYR A 614 12.57 -40.03 -25.77
CA TYR A 614 12.93 -40.76 -24.54
C TYR A 614 14.29 -41.44 -24.67
N ILE A 615 15.26 -41.00 -23.88
CA ILE A 615 16.64 -41.50 -23.87
C ILE A 615 17.04 -42.14 -22.55
N HIS A 616 17.86 -43.19 -22.62
CA HIS A 616 18.43 -43.85 -21.44
C HIS A 616 19.96 -43.93 -21.60
N PRO A 617 20.78 -43.47 -20.62
CA PRO A 617 22.24 -43.29 -20.78
C PRO A 617 23.04 -44.54 -21.22
N LEU A 618 22.49 -45.74 -21.00
CA LEU A 618 23.10 -47.03 -21.37
C LEU A 618 22.28 -47.83 -22.41
N SER A 619 21.37 -47.18 -23.16
CA SER A 619 20.57 -47.84 -24.21
C SER A 619 21.11 -47.49 -25.60
N LEU A 620 21.13 -48.50 -26.49
CA LEU A 620 21.35 -48.31 -27.94
C LEU A 620 20.03 -48.02 -28.70
N VAL A 621 18.91 -47.97 -27.99
CA VAL A 621 17.56 -47.72 -28.52
C VAL A 621 16.93 -46.60 -27.71
N ALA A 622 16.62 -45.48 -28.38
CA ALA A 622 15.70 -44.46 -27.90
C ALA A 622 14.26 -44.85 -28.26
N TYR A 623 13.28 -44.32 -27.54
CA TYR A 623 11.89 -44.37 -27.96
C TYR A 623 11.48 -42.97 -28.42
N THR A 624 10.98 -42.86 -29.64
CA THR A 624 10.42 -41.63 -30.18
C THR A 624 9.11 -41.31 -29.46
N ASP A 625 9.02 -40.13 -28.83
CA ASP A 625 7.71 -39.51 -28.70
C ASP A 625 7.28 -39.02 -30.09
N THR A 626 5.98 -38.80 -30.26
CA THR A 626 5.37 -38.39 -31.52
C THR A 626 4.59 -37.08 -31.39
N GLY A 627 4.52 -36.50 -30.19
CA GLY A 627 3.94 -35.18 -29.91
C GLY A 627 2.68 -35.20 -29.06
N ASN A 628 2.42 -34.07 -28.42
CA ASN A 628 1.55 -33.91 -27.24
C ASN A 628 0.18 -33.31 -27.56
N ASP A 629 -0.77 -33.49 -26.64
CA ASP A 629 -2.05 -32.78 -26.66
C ASP A 629 -1.87 -31.32 -26.16
N TRP A 630 -2.55 -30.37 -26.80
CA TRP A 630 -2.48 -28.94 -26.49
C TRP A 630 -3.85 -28.27 -26.45
N THR A 631 -3.93 -27.14 -25.77
CA THR A 631 -5.12 -26.27 -25.68
C THR A 631 -4.76 -24.83 -26.04
N LEU A 632 -5.59 -24.18 -26.85
CA LEU A 632 -5.45 -22.80 -27.26
C LEU A 632 -6.61 -21.99 -26.66
N ASP A 633 -6.29 -21.11 -25.72
CA ASP A 633 -7.21 -20.11 -25.16
C ASP A 633 -7.12 -18.82 -26.00
N VAL A 634 -8.26 -18.24 -26.40
CA VAL A 634 -8.32 -16.98 -27.14
C VAL A 634 -9.20 -15.98 -26.40
N ASP A 635 -8.55 -15.07 -25.68
CA ASP A 635 -9.18 -13.97 -24.94
C ASP A 635 -9.21 -12.71 -25.79
N TYR A 636 -10.34 -12.02 -25.88
CA TYR A 636 -10.44 -10.77 -26.64
C TYR A 636 -11.34 -9.72 -25.96
N SER A 637 -11.07 -8.45 -26.25
CA SER A 637 -11.87 -7.33 -25.77
C SER A 637 -12.30 -6.38 -26.90
N PHE A 638 -13.49 -5.80 -26.76
CA PHE A 638 -14.09 -4.95 -27.80
C PHE A 638 -15.01 -3.87 -27.21
N TYR A 639 -15.22 -2.79 -27.96
CA TYR A 639 -16.20 -1.75 -27.60
C TYR A 639 -17.63 -2.17 -27.96
N ALA A 640 -18.39 -2.64 -26.97
CA ALA A 640 -19.82 -2.91 -27.04
C ALA A 640 -20.63 -1.62 -26.78
N LYS A 641 -21.70 -1.37 -27.54
CA LYS A 641 -22.54 -0.18 -27.33
C LYS A 641 -23.40 -0.34 -26.07
N LYS A 642 -23.56 0.72 -25.27
CA LYS A 642 -24.52 0.76 -24.16
C LYS A 642 -25.97 0.78 -24.64
#